data_AF-A0A182FL12-F1
#
_entry.id   AF-A0A182FL12-F1
#
_cell.length_a   1.000
_cell.length_b   1.000
_cell.length_c   1.000
_cell.angle_alpha   90.00
_cell.angle_beta   90.00
_cell.angle_gamma   90.00
#
_symmetry.space_group_name_H-M   'P 1'
#
loop_
_entity.id
_entity.type
_entity.pdbx_description
1 polymer ?
#
loop_
_entity_poly.entity_id
_entity_poly.type
_entity_poly.pdbx_seq_one_letter_code
_entity_poly.pdbx_strand_id
1 'polypeptide(L)'
;MVARGTLLVANVTLLLVLLAGATNGAETIQMEEYLKFPPVFLYDDFEDCRRYYTDYVYCVVKAPLEPDESSALWRNISFFSSDYHHYEHRVLERGVCLQKCQDALIQNGTQGVDSATQTDLIHLCVSNELTSQYQLRLQPDLHIQYCYSKSTESRSYDLLDAVFLLLAATIIFLVVASTVYDLHEQAKQRFPEGYFGRNAKLSHQRVLTAFSFPRNLRRLKDPQTTQTRIDLACFESFRCVQTLRVIFLHVSIAHMKLPQRNPEFFEQLQQGAALKTFIAEFQNYVQTFFAIGGMLMAINFLDHIRKHPNFRLAFFGERLLNRLCRLVPTYAFMILLESSVMRHMIDGPFGKQFIGESSESCHRWWWANLLFINNYIGWTEPCFIPSWYLATDLQLYIFGLAIMMVFWKWPSTRKYIFGAIFVYSILVPAIVYLTSDITPVMTIDMKDTDKYIRGQLFQSVLYFPFHQNTGVYFCGMLGGMVYHHYRDQRKELFKHGVFRQVAQLSGMLYVFSMVTVAWVVTNLSWLPAACLAVYASTFKISWGLFNTVLLVVLALLHRHNWIKMALGHPIFGVLGKLGYSVYLIHFTVIVQVYGREKAPIFSNELIVAGYTAEVMFFSYILGLVLCVMVELPTGAVLKELLEPSSSKPSNTINSKVHTVTEPIGGPVTTPGDVTGSDVNRGSVPSETH
;
A
#
# COMPACT_ATOMS: atom_id res chain seq x y z
N MET A 1 -40.30 -5.18 7.83
CA MET A 1 -38.83 -5.17 7.56
C MET A 1 -38.25 -3.76 7.52
N VAL A 2 -38.94 -2.76 6.96
CA VAL A 2 -38.49 -1.35 6.94
C VAL A 2 -38.33 -0.75 8.35
N ALA A 3 -39.28 -1.01 9.26
CA ALA A 3 -39.26 -0.46 10.63
C ALA A 3 -38.11 -0.96 11.54
N ARG A 4 -37.51 -2.13 11.27
CA ARG A 4 -36.34 -2.64 12.03
C ARG A 4 -35.01 -2.12 11.48
N GLY A 5 -34.97 -1.71 10.21
CA GLY A 5 -33.80 -1.07 9.60
C GLY A 5 -33.64 0.38 10.05
N THR A 6 -34.74 1.11 10.23
CA THR A 6 -34.73 2.49 10.73
C THR A 6 -34.27 2.59 12.18
N LEU A 7 -34.58 1.59 13.03
CA LEU A 7 -34.13 1.58 14.43
C LEU A 7 -32.62 1.35 14.56
N LEU A 8 -32.04 0.50 13.69
CA LEU A 8 -30.60 0.23 13.68
C LEU A 8 -29.82 1.43 13.13
N VAL A 9 -30.29 2.04 12.05
CA VAL A 9 -29.70 3.28 11.52
C VAL A 9 -29.83 4.39 12.56
N ALA A 10 -31.00 4.59 13.18
CA ALA A 10 -31.18 5.59 14.22
C ALA A 10 -30.25 5.37 15.43
N ASN A 11 -30.03 4.13 15.87
CA ASN A 11 -29.11 3.84 16.98
C ASN A 11 -27.63 3.99 16.60
N VAL A 12 -27.24 3.68 15.36
CA VAL A 12 -25.87 3.90 14.86
C VAL A 12 -25.62 5.40 14.65
N THR A 13 -26.59 6.13 14.10
CA THR A 13 -26.50 7.59 13.95
C THR A 13 -26.53 8.28 15.31
N LEU A 14 -27.34 7.81 16.27
CA LEU A 14 -27.35 8.33 17.64
C LEU A 14 -26.03 8.04 18.36
N LEU A 15 -25.43 6.87 18.17
CA LEU A 15 -24.10 6.54 18.71
C LEU A 15 -22.99 7.37 18.06
N LEU A 16 -23.05 7.59 16.73
CA LEU A 16 -22.13 8.45 15.99
C LEU A 16 -22.28 9.93 16.39
N VAL A 17 -23.50 10.40 16.65
CA VAL A 17 -23.78 11.78 17.12
C VAL A 17 -23.38 11.96 18.59
N LEU A 18 -23.62 10.96 19.45
CA LEU A 18 -23.19 10.99 20.85
C LEU A 18 -21.66 10.90 21.00
N LEU A 19 -20.96 10.28 20.05
CA LEU A 19 -19.49 10.18 20.07
C LEU A 19 -18.81 11.32 19.30
N ALA A 20 -19.46 11.90 18.29
CA ALA A 20 -19.05 13.20 17.74
C ALA A 20 -19.25 14.33 18.76
N GLY A 21 -20.21 14.21 19.68
CA GLY A 21 -20.40 15.13 20.80
C GLY A 21 -19.42 14.95 21.98
N ALA A 22 -18.59 13.91 21.95
CA ALA A 22 -17.60 13.62 23.01
C ALA A 22 -16.18 14.11 22.67
N THR A 23 -16.01 14.94 21.64
CA THR A 23 -14.72 15.60 21.32
C THR A 23 -14.65 16.97 22.00
N ASN A 24 -14.70 17.00 23.32
CA ASN A 24 -14.40 18.21 24.09
C ASN A 24 -13.17 17.95 24.96
N GLY A 25 -12.06 18.55 24.58
CA GLY A 25 -10.79 18.52 25.32
C GLY A 25 -9.57 18.30 24.43
N ALA A 26 -9.41 19.09 23.35
CA ALA A 26 -8.05 19.34 22.88
C ALA A 26 -7.47 20.38 23.84
N GLU A 27 -6.40 20.03 24.56
CA GLU A 27 -5.62 21.02 25.30
C GLU A 27 -5.01 21.98 24.29
N THR A 28 -5.68 23.13 24.11
CA THR A 28 -5.19 24.18 23.22
C THR A 28 -3.81 24.63 23.68
N ILE A 29 -2.81 24.44 22.81
CA ILE A 29 -1.45 24.95 23.00
C ILE A 29 -1.54 26.42 23.40
N GLN A 30 -0.92 26.79 24.53
CA GLN A 30 -0.83 28.19 24.95
C GLN A 30 0.13 28.94 24.02
N MET A 31 -0.44 29.50 22.95
CA MET A 31 0.34 30.07 21.85
C MET A 31 1.28 31.19 22.30
N GLU A 32 0.91 31.97 23.32
CA GLU A 32 1.79 33.02 23.85
C GLU A 32 3.09 32.48 24.45
N GLU A 33 3.06 31.32 25.10
CA GLU A 33 4.28 30.69 25.61
C GLU A 33 5.04 29.97 24.49
N TYR A 34 4.32 29.30 23.59
CA TYR A 34 4.91 28.59 22.46
C TYR A 34 5.72 29.53 21.55
N LEU A 35 5.22 30.74 21.29
CA LEU A 35 5.91 31.74 20.46
C LEU A 35 7.24 32.24 21.08
N LYS A 36 7.50 31.94 22.36
CA LYS A 36 8.80 32.23 23.00
C LYS A 36 9.84 31.16 22.72
N PHE A 37 9.42 29.99 22.25
CA PHE A 37 10.33 28.88 21.97
C PHE A 37 11.18 29.19 20.73
N PRO A 38 12.45 28.76 20.70
CA PRO A 38 13.20 28.77 19.46
C PRO A 38 12.49 27.86 18.43
N PRO A 39 12.45 28.24 17.15
CA PRO A 39 11.84 27.41 16.12
C PRO A 39 12.58 26.07 16.06
N VAL A 40 11.81 24.97 16.07
CA VAL A 40 12.35 23.61 15.94
C VAL A 40 13.14 23.48 14.64
N PHE A 41 12.63 24.05 13.54
CA PHE A 41 13.27 24.00 12.23
C PHE A 41 13.68 25.41 11.80
N LEU A 42 14.98 25.63 11.61
CA LEU A 42 15.50 26.89 11.07
C LEU A 42 16.63 26.61 10.07
N TYR A 43 16.53 27.17 8.88
CA TYR A 43 17.41 26.85 7.76
C TYR A 43 17.91 28.14 7.11
N ASP A 44 19.22 28.24 6.91
CA ASP A 44 19.81 29.19 5.98
C ASP A 44 19.28 28.94 4.56
N ASP A 45 19.16 30.00 3.77
CA ASP A 45 18.80 29.85 2.36
C ASP A 45 19.90 29.08 1.60
N PHE A 46 19.54 27.88 1.15
CA PHE A 46 20.45 26.99 0.44
C PHE A 46 20.90 27.56 -0.91
N GLU A 47 20.00 28.23 -1.63
CA GLU A 47 20.30 28.79 -2.95
C GLU A 47 21.26 29.97 -2.84
N ASP A 48 21.07 30.81 -1.82
CA ASP A 48 22.02 31.89 -1.52
C ASP A 48 23.38 31.31 -1.15
N CYS A 49 23.43 30.32 -0.25
CA CYS A 49 24.69 29.65 0.10
C CYS A 49 25.42 29.11 -1.14
N ARG A 50 24.69 28.45 -2.04
CA ARG A 50 25.23 27.90 -3.29
C ARG A 50 25.69 28.96 -4.28
N ARG A 51 25.00 30.10 -4.36
CA ARG A 51 25.32 31.18 -5.31
C ARG A 51 26.47 32.06 -4.84
N TYR A 52 26.54 32.36 -3.55
CA TYR A 52 27.56 33.26 -3.00
C TYR A 52 28.91 32.57 -2.81
N TYR A 53 28.95 31.27 -2.47
CA TYR A 53 30.19 30.56 -2.17
C TYR A 53 30.48 29.45 -3.20
N THR A 54 31.64 29.51 -3.86
CA THR A 54 32.03 28.54 -4.91
C THR A 54 32.26 27.13 -4.40
N ASP A 55 32.75 27.00 -3.16
CA ASP A 55 33.04 25.74 -2.45
C ASP A 55 32.12 25.60 -1.23
N TYR A 56 30.84 25.91 -1.42
CA TYR A 56 29.84 25.87 -0.35
C TYR A 56 29.75 24.49 0.30
N VAL A 57 29.53 24.50 1.62
CA VAL A 57 29.17 23.32 2.42
C VAL A 57 27.93 23.67 3.22
N TYR A 58 26.83 22.97 2.94
CA TYR A 58 25.57 23.15 3.63
C TYR A 58 25.28 21.91 4.48
N CYS A 59 25.16 22.07 5.80
CA CYS A 59 24.96 20.95 6.71
C CYS A 59 23.62 21.04 7.42
N VAL A 60 22.95 19.89 7.54
CA VAL A 60 21.76 19.74 8.39
C VAL A 60 22.18 19.08 9.68
N VAL A 61 21.88 19.73 10.81
CA VAL A 61 22.37 19.33 12.12
C VAL A 61 21.24 19.27 13.14
N LYS A 62 21.35 18.34 14.08
CA LYS A 62 20.53 18.25 15.28
C LYS A 62 21.30 18.86 16.45
N ALA A 63 20.69 19.85 17.07
CA ALA A 63 21.25 20.74 18.07
C ALA A 63 20.49 20.56 19.40
N PRO A 64 20.90 19.60 20.26
CA PRO A 64 20.28 19.38 21.55
C PRO A 64 20.59 20.52 22.53
N LEU A 65 19.56 21.03 23.19
CA LEU A 65 19.66 22.09 24.20
C LEU A 65 20.18 21.53 25.53
N GLU A 66 21.04 22.28 26.22
CA GLU A 66 21.56 21.93 27.54
C GLU A 66 20.50 22.12 28.62
N PRO A 67 20.27 21.14 29.51
CA PRO A 67 19.30 21.29 30.58
C PRO A 67 19.65 22.42 31.55
N ASP A 68 18.71 23.35 31.78
CA ASP A 68 18.86 24.45 32.71
C ASP A 68 17.58 24.68 33.52
N GLU A 69 17.48 24.01 34.67
CA GLU A 69 16.33 24.12 35.57
C GLU A 69 16.14 25.53 36.15
N SER A 70 17.12 26.44 36.02
CA SER A 70 16.95 27.84 36.43
C SER A 70 16.15 28.65 35.39
N SER A 71 16.28 28.32 34.11
CA SER A 71 15.58 28.97 33.00
C SER A 71 14.11 28.57 32.94
N ALA A 72 13.22 29.56 33.01
CA ALA A 72 11.78 29.33 32.82
C ALA A 72 11.46 28.82 31.41
N LEU A 73 12.20 29.31 30.40
CA LEU A 73 12.03 28.89 29.01
C LEU A 73 12.38 27.41 28.85
N TRP A 74 13.50 26.95 29.44
CA TRP A 74 13.87 25.53 29.42
C TRP A 74 12.80 24.64 30.04
N ARG A 75 12.30 25.00 31.23
CA ARG A 75 11.26 24.20 31.91
C ARG A 75 9.99 24.08 31.06
N ASN A 76 9.58 25.17 30.40
CA ASN A 76 8.41 25.15 29.52
C ASN A 76 8.65 24.28 28.27
N ILE A 77 9.81 24.40 27.62
CA ILE A 77 10.20 23.56 26.48
C ILE A 77 10.24 22.07 26.87
N SER A 78 10.85 21.76 28.01
CA SER A 78 10.98 20.39 28.51
C SER A 78 9.64 19.77 28.85
N PHE A 79 8.75 20.54 29.51
CA PHE A 79 7.38 20.12 29.79
C PHE A 79 6.59 19.89 28.50
N PHE A 80 6.61 20.85 27.56
CA PHE A 80 5.90 20.75 26.29
C PHE A 80 6.36 19.54 25.46
N SER A 81 7.68 19.31 25.38
CA SER A 81 8.27 18.18 24.63
C SER A 81 8.05 16.83 25.30
N SER A 82 7.52 16.78 26.52
CA SER A 82 7.25 15.51 27.20
C SER A 82 6.08 14.75 26.56
N ASP A 83 5.13 15.45 25.93
CA ASP A 83 4.03 14.86 25.16
C ASP A 83 4.54 14.29 23.83
N TYR A 84 4.03 13.11 23.42
CA TYR A 84 4.35 12.47 22.16
C TYR A 84 3.61 13.08 20.95
N HIS A 85 2.55 13.87 21.21
CA HIS A 85 1.86 14.63 20.15
C HIS A 85 2.66 15.85 19.70
N HIS A 86 3.74 16.21 20.39
CA HIS A 86 4.57 17.37 20.10
C HIS A 86 5.92 16.94 19.50
N TYR A 87 6.50 17.80 18.66
CA TYR A 87 7.87 17.63 18.22
C TYR A 87 8.82 17.67 19.43
N GLU A 88 10.05 17.18 19.27
CA GLU A 88 11.07 17.28 20.31
C GLU A 88 11.68 18.69 20.31
N HIS A 89 11.06 19.65 21.02
CA HIS A 89 11.54 21.04 21.08
C HIS A 89 12.85 21.20 21.87
N ARG A 90 13.31 20.17 22.59
CA ARG A 90 14.66 20.17 23.20
C ARG A 90 15.77 19.91 22.19
N VAL A 91 15.45 19.37 21.01
CA VAL A 91 16.42 19.06 19.96
C VAL A 91 16.05 19.82 18.69
N LEU A 92 16.76 20.92 18.47
CA LEU A 92 16.50 21.81 17.34
C LEU A 92 17.18 21.27 16.08
N GLU A 93 16.58 21.52 14.93
CA GLU A 93 17.16 21.21 13.62
C GLU A 93 17.60 22.50 12.93
N ARG A 94 18.85 22.51 12.45
CA ARG A 94 19.46 23.66 11.80
C ARG A 94 20.03 23.28 10.44
N GLY A 95 19.65 24.02 9.40
CA GLY A 95 20.34 24.02 8.12
C GLY A 95 21.36 25.16 8.08
N VAL A 96 22.65 24.85 8.09
CA VAL A 96 23.73 25.82 8.26
C VAL A 96 24.59 25.89 7.00
N CYS A 97 24.73 27.10 6.46
CA CYS A 97 25.74 27.41 5.44
C CYS A 97 27.08 27.69 6.12
N LEU A 98 28.04 26.77 6.01
CA LEU A 98 29.28 26.82 6.77
C LEU A 98 30.09 28.10 6.53
N GLN A 99 30.20 28.52 5.27
CA GLN A 99 30.98 29.71 4.89
C GLN A 99 30.31 31.00 5.40
N LYS A 100 28.99 31.10 5.29
CA LYS A 100 28.21 32.21 5.85
C LYS A 100 28.39 32.31 7.37
N CYS A 101 28.38 31.15 8.04
CA CYS A 101 28.65 31.04 9.47
C CYS A 101 30.07 31.53 9.82
N GLN A 102 31.08 31.07 9.07
CA GLN A 102 32.46 31.49 9.25
C GLN A 102 32.63 33.02 9.11
N ASP A 103 32.06 33.61 8.04
CA ASP A 103 32.12 35.05 7.81
C ASP A 103 31.48 35.85 8.95
N ALA A 104 30.35 35.38 9.49
CA ALA A 104 29.67 36.01 10.62
C ALA A 104 30.48 35.94 11.92
N LEU A 105 31.16 34.82 12.19
CA LEU A 105 32.04 34.68 13.36
C LEU A 105 33.27 35.58 13.28
N ILE A 106 33.88 35.70 12.10
CA ILE A 106 35.02 36.61 11.86
C ILE A 106 34.58 38.07 12.07
N GLN A 107 33.40 38.45 11.55
CA GLN A 107 32.84 39.79 11.74
C GLN A 107 32.57 40.13 13.22
N ASN A 108 32.18 39.14 14.02
CA ASN A 108 31.98 39.29 15.46
C ASN A 108 33.28 39.25 16.30
N GLY A 109 34.45 39.08 15.66
CA GLY A 109 35.74 39.06 16.32
C GLY A 109 36.05 37.78 17.10
N THR A 110 35.39 36.66 16.78
CA THR A 110 35.67 35.36 17.40
C THR A 110 37.08 34.89 17.02
N GLN A 111 37.91 34.57 18.01
CA GLN A 111 39.29 34.07 17.77
C GLN A 111 39.31 32.58 17.46
N GLY A 112 40.28 32.13 16.64
CA GLY A 112 40.50 30.70 16.35
C GLY A 112 39.61 30.10 15.26
N VAL A 113 38.81 30.91 14.58
CA VAL A 113 37.88 30.49 13.52
C VAL A 113 38.61 29.78 12.36
N ASP A 114 39.77 30.27 11.94
CA ASP A 114 40.53 29.71 10.81
C ASP A 114 41.11 28.31 11.08
N SER A 115 41.24 27.94 12.36
CA SER A 115 41.75 26.62 12.79
C SER A 115 40.65 25.69 13.30
N ALA A 116 39.40 26.15 13.37
CA ALA A 116 38.28 25.40 13.90
C ALA A 116 37.86 24.29 12.93
N THR A 117 37.46 23.14 13.47
CA THR A 117 36.89 22.08 12.62
C THR A 117 35.50 22.50 12.12
N GLN A 118 35.00 21.83 11.09
CA GLN A 118 33.64 22.06 10.59
C GLN A 118 32.58 21.95 11.70
N THR A 119 32.72 20.97 12.59
CA THR A 119 31.78 20.78 13.72
C THR A 119 31.87 21.93 14.70
N ASP A 120 33.08 22.40 15.02
CA ASP A 120 33.29 23.52 15.94
C ASP A 120 32.69 24.82 15.39
N LEU A 121 32.86 25.10 14.10
CA LEU A 121 32.26 26.27 13.43
C LEU A 121 30.74 26.25 13.54
N ILE A 122 30.12 25.11 13.22
CA ILE A 122 28.66 24.96 13.32
C ILE A 122 28.20 25.13 14.77
N HIS A 123 28.91 24.52 15.73
CA HIS A 123 28.58 24.63 17.15
C HIS A 123 28.63 26.09 17.62
N LEU A 124 29.69 26.83 17.27
CA LEU A 124 29.84 28.25 17.60
C LEU A 124 28.70 29.10 17.02
N CYS A 125 28.33 28.88 15.76
CA CYS A 125 27.24 29.64 15.13
C CYS A 125 25.88 29.38 15.76
N VAL A 126 25.53 28.11 15.96
CA VAL A 126 24.25 27.73 16.59
C VAL A 126 24.22 28.17 18.06
N SER A 127 25.32 28.01 18.79
CA SER A 127 25.44 28.47 20.18
C SER A 127 25.29 29.99 20.29
N ASN A 128 25.92 30.75 19.39
CA ASN A 128 25.80 32.21 19.38
C ASN A 128 24.35 32.67 19.10
N GLU A 129 23.65 32.05 18.15
CA GLU A 129 22.21 32.27 17.91
C GLU A 129 21.40 32.04 19.19
N LEU A 130 21.52 30.85 19.78
CA LEU A 130 20.69 30.42 20.92
C LEU A 130 20.97 31.23 22.19
N THR A 131 22.23 31.51 22.47
CA THR A 131 22.60 32.30 23.66
C THR A 131 22.20 33.76 23.51
N SER A 132 22.38 34.36 22.33
CA SER A 132 22.06 35.78 22.11
C SER A 132 20.56 36.06 22.08
N GLN A 133 19.76 35.18 21.48
CA GLN A 133 18.32 35.41 21.30
C GLN A 133 17.46 34.82 22.41
N TYR A 134 17.83 33.65 22.94
CA TYR A 134 16.99 32.87 23.86
C TYR A 134 17.62 32.66 25.24
N GLN A 135 18.89 33.05 25.45
CA GLN A 135 19.65 32.76 26.67
C GLN A 135 19.73 31.25 26.98
N LEU A 136 19.64 30.41 25.94
CA LEU A 136 19.77 28.96 26.04
C LEU A 136 21.18 28.53 25.66
N ARG A 137 21.64 27.44 26.28
CA ARG A 137 22.93 26.81 25.97
C ARG A 137 22.73 25.56 25.14
N LEU A 138 23.71 25.28 24.29
CA LEU A 138 23.74 24.12 23.41
C LEU A 138 24.61 23.04 24.06
N GLN A 139 24.19 21.78 24.01
CA GLN A 139 25.05 20.68 24.48
C GLN A 139 26.30 20.56 23.61
N PRO A 140 27.42 20.03 24.15
CA PRO A 140 28.66 19.85 23.38
C PRO A 140 28.51 18.87 22.20
N ASP A 141 27.60 17.89 22.31
CA ASP A 141 27.40 16.78 21.38
C ASP A 141 26.40 17.09 20.26
N LEU A 142 26.63 18.20 19.54
CA LEU A 142 25.88 18.50 18.31
C LEU A 142 26.12 17.40 17.25
N HIS A 143 25.03 16.93 16.64
CA HIS A 143 25.07 15.84 15.67
C HIS A 143 24.83 16.36 14.25
N ILE A 144 25.83 16.21 13.36
CA ILE A 144 25.68 16.49 11.93
C ILE A 144 24.99 15.29 11.27
N GLN A 145 23.76 15.47 10.78
CA GLN A 145 23.04 14.40 10.10
C GLN A 145 23.65 14.12 8.72
N TYR A 146 23.80 15.17 7.92
CA TYR A 146 24.41 15.09 6.60
C TYR A 146 24.83 16.49 6.14
N CYS A 147 25.78 16.52 5.19
CA CYS A 147 26.16 17.73 4.50
C CYS A 147 26.02 17.55 2.98
N TYR A 148 25.69 18.64 2.32
CA TYR A 148 25.57 18.77 0.88
C TYR A 148 26.56 19.82 0.40
N SER A 149 27.37 19.45 -0.58
CA SER A 149 28.41 20.28 -1.19
C SER A 149 28.50 20.00 -2.68
N LYS A 150 29.28 20.80 -3.39
CA LYS A 150 29.51 20.66 -4.83
C LYS A 150 30.01 19.27 -5.25
N SER A 151 30.84 18.61 -4.41
CA SER A 151 31.32 17.25 -4.70
C SER A 151 30.22 16.20 -4.61
N THR A 152 29.20 16.43 -3.77
CA THR A 152 28.04 15.54 -3.65
C THR A 152 26.99 15.77 -4.74
N GLU A 153 26.99 16.96 -5.36
CA GLU A 153 26.12 17.34 -6.48
C GLU A 153 26.52 16.62 -7.77
N SER A 154 27.82 16.57 -8.10
CA SER A 154 28.33 15.90 -9.30
C SER A 154 28.76 14.45 -9.03
N ARG A 155 27.82 13.50 -9.05
CA ARG A 155 28.13 12.07 -8.92
C ARG A 155 28.55 11.45 -10.25
N SER A 156 29.58 10.59 -10.23
CA SER A 156 29.98 9.84 -11.42
C SER A 156 29.01 8.71 -11.73
N TYR A 157 28.80 8.44 -13.02
CA TYR A 157 28.04 7.28 -13.47
C TYR A 157 28.77 5.97 -13.17
N ASP A 158 28.02 4.95 -12.76
CA ASP A 158 28.54 3.62 -12.45
C ASP A 158 27.97 2.55 -13.40
N LEU A 159 28.31 1.28 -13.14
CA LEU A 159 27.83 0.15 -13.92
C LEU A 159 26.30 0.00 -13.89
N LEU A 160 25.67 0.26 -12.73
CA LEU A 160 24.23 0.12 -12.59
C LEU A 160 23.49 1.16 -13.43
N ASP A 161 24.01 2.38 -13.49
CA ASP A 161 23.48 3.42 -14.37
C ASP A 161 23.59 3.02 -15.85
N ALA A 162 24.75 2.49 -16.26
CA ALA A 162 24.96 2.04 -17.63
C ALA A 162 23.97 0.90 -17.99
N VAL A 163 23.76 -0.05 -17.08
CA VAL A 163 22.79 -1.14 -17.25
C VAL A 163 21.36 -0.59 -17.36
N PHE A 164 20.97 0.35 -16.51
CA PHE A 164 19.65 0.97 -16.57
C PHE A 164 19.44 1.72 -17.89
N LEU A 165 20.38 2.58 -18.27
CA LEU A 165 20.30 3.38 -19.50
C LEU A 165 20.23 2.48 -20.74
N LEU A 166 21.04 1.41 -20.80
CA LEU A 166 21.00 0.43 -21.87
C LEU A 166 19.66 -0.29 -21.94
N LEU A 167 19.11 -0.70 -20.78
CA LEU A 167 17.81 -1.37 -20.71
C LEU A 167 16.67 -0.44 -21.16
N ALA A 168 16.67 0.81 -20.67
CA ALA A 168 15.69 1.81 -21.06
C ALA A 168 15.75 2.11 -22.57
N ALA A 169 16.97 2.29 -23.12
CA ALA A 169 17.18 2.47 -24.56
C ALA A 169 16.69 1.26 -25.36
N THR A 170 16.93 0.04 -24.87
CA THR A 170 16.45 -1.20 -25.49
C THR A 170 14.92 -1.26 -25.51
N ILE A 171 14.25 -0.92 -24.40
CA ILE A 171 12.79 -0.89 -24.32
C ILE A 171 12.22 0.14 -25.30
N ILE A 172 12.79 1.35 -25.34
CA ILE A 172 12.38 2.40 -26.29
C ILE A 172 12.55 1.91 -27.73
N PHE A 173 13.69 1.33 -28.06
CA PHE A 173 13.95 0.76 -29.39
C PHE A 173 12.92 -0.33 -29.74
N LEU A 174 12.63 -1.26 -28.82
CA LEU A 174 11.63 -2.32 -29.03
C LEU A 174 10.23 -1.75 -29.25
N VAL A 175 9.83 -0.72 -28.50
CA VAL A 175 8.54 -0.04 -28.68
C VAL A 175 8.46 0.62 -30.05
N VAL A 176 9.50 1.35 -30.46
CA VAL A 176 9.54 2.02 -31.78
C VAL A 176 9.51 0.99 -32.91
N ALA A 177 10.41 0.00 -32.88
CA ALA A 177 10.50 -1.04 -33.91
C ALA A 177 9.22 -1.87 -34.01
N SER A 178 8.65 -2.29 -32.88
CA SER A 178 7.39 -3.05 -32.84
C SER A 178 6.21 -2.22 -33.34
N THR A 179 6.15 -0.93 -33.00
CA THR A 179 5.09 -0.02 -33.48
C THR A 179 5.19 0.21 -34.99
N VAL A 180 6.39 0.44 -35.53
CA VAL A 180 6.61 0.59 -36.98
C VAL A 180 6.21 -0.68 -37.72
N TYR A 181 6.61 -1.86 -37.21
CA TYR A 181 6.22 -3.15 -37.78
C TYR A 181 4.70 -3.35 -37.78
N ASP A 182 4.01 -3.10 -36.65
CA ASP A 182 2.56 -3.28 -36.52
C ASP A 182 1.78 -2.31 -37.44
N LEU A 183 2.26 -1.06 -37.60
CA LEU A 183 1.69 -0.09 -38.55
C LEU A 183 1.89 -0.53 -40.00
N HIS A 184 3.05 -1.09 -40.33
CA HIS A 184 3.31 -1.61 -41.68
C HIS A 184 2.42 -2.82 -42.00
N GLU A 185 2.23 -3.74 -41.05
CA GLU A 185 1.32 -4.87 -41.19
C GLU A 185 -0.16 -4.42 -41.28
N GLN A 186 -0.54 -3.35 -40.58
CA GLN A 186 -1.85 -2.72 -40.75
C GLN A 186 -2.05 -2.17 -42.17
N ALA A 187 -1.04 -1.47 -42.71
CA ALA A 187 -1.07 -0.91 -44.04
C ALA A 187 -1.19 -2.01 -45.12
N LYS A 188 -0.47 -3.13 -44.98
CA LYS A 188 -0.63 -4.31 -45.86
C LYS A 188 -2.05 -4.86 -45.87
N GLN A 189 -2.75 -4.78 -44.74
CA GLN A 189 -4.13 -5.23 -44.59
C GLN A 189 -5.16 -4.16 -44.96
N ARG A 190 -4.73 -3.02 -45.54
CA ARG A 190 -5.58 -1.88 -45.94
C ARG A 190 -6.39 -1.29 -44.78
N PHE A 191 -5.76 -1.12 -43.61
CA PHE A 191 -6.34 -0.43 -42.45
C PHE A 191 -7.70 -0.98 -41.98
N PRO A 192 -7.81 -2.27 -41.59
CA PRO A 192 -9.07 -2.83 -41.14
C PRO A 192 -9.53 -2.18 -39.82
N GLU A 193 -10.84 -1.97 -39.68
CA GLU A 193 -11.42 -1.42 -38.45
C GLU A 193 -11.08 -2.30 -37.23
N GLY A 194 -10.61 -1.66 -36.17
CA GLY A 194 -10.26 -2.34 -34.93
C GLY A 194 -9.01 -3.23 -35.00
N TYR A 195 -8.11 -3.01 -35.97
CA TYR A 195 -6.86 -3.76 -36.16
C TYR A 195 -6.09 -4.03 -34.86
N PHE A 196 -5.79 -2.98 -34.08
CA PHE A 196 -5.01 -3.09 -32.85
C PHE A 196 -5.70 -3.88 -31.72
N GLY A 197 -7.03 -4.10 -31.82
CA GLY A 197 -7.77 -4.94 -30.88
C GLY A 197 -7.69 -6.43 -31.21
N ARG A 198 -7.17 -6.82 -32.39
CA ARG A 198 -7.10 -8.22 -32.83
C ARG A 198 -5.68 -8.74 -32.70
N ASN A 199 -5.49 -9.88 -32.03
CA ASN A 199 -4.19 -10.52 -31.97
C ASN A 199 -3.78 -11.07 -33.35
N ALA A 200 -2.48 -11.02 -33.65
CA ALA A 200 -1.94 -11.66 -34.84
C ALA A 200 -2.14 -13.18 -34.78
N LYS A 201 -2.33 -13.82 -35.95
CA LYS A 201 -2.59 -15.27 -36.03
C LYS A 201 -1.36 -16.09 -35.67
N LEU A 202 -0.20 -15.69 -36.20
CA LEU A 202 1.06 -16.40 -36.00
C LEU A 202 1.72 -15.98 -34.68
N SER A 203 2.31 -16.94 -33.96
CA SER A 203 2.94 -16.66 -32.65
C SER A 203 4.14 -15.71 -32.79
N HIS A 204 5.00 -15.87 -33.80
CA HIS A 204 6.12 -14.94 -34.03
C HIS A 204 5.63 -13.49 -34.26
N GLN A 205 4.52 -13.30 -34.97
CA GLN A 205 3.92 -11.97 -35.18
C GLN A 205 3.36 -11.39 -33.88
N ARG A 206 2.84 -12.23 -32.98
CA ARG A 206 2.38 -11.81 -31.65
C ARG A 206 3.53 -11.27 -30.80
N VAL A 207 4.71 -11.89 -30.88
CA VAL A 207 5.93 -11.40 -30.22
C VAL A 207 6.42 -10.10 -30.85
N LEU A 208 6.51 -10.04 -32.18
CA LEU A 208 6.95 -8.82 -32.90
C LEU A 208 6.03 -7.62 -32.71
N THR A 209 4.74 -7.84 -32.42
CA THR A 209 3.76 -6.78 -32.12
C THR A 209 3.51 -6.58 -30.62
N ALA A 210 4.23 -7.31 -29.75
CA ALA A 210 3.97 -7.27 -28.31
C ALA A 210 4.26 -5.89 -27.69
N PHE A 211 5.31 -5.21 -28.17
CA PHE A 211 5.75 -3.87 -27.74
C PHE A 211 5.08 -2.72 -28.50
N SER A 212 4.15 -3.00 -29.43
CA SER A 212 3.43 -1.97 -30.18
C SER A 212 2.63 -1.05 -29.25
N PHE A 213 2.94 0.24 -29.27
CA PHE A 213 2.29 1.26 -28.44
C PHE A 213 0.76 1.34 -28.65
N PRO A 214 0.22 1.51 -29.88
CA PRO A 214 -1.22 1.60 -30.08
C PRO A 214 -1.97 0.34 -29.64
N ARG A 215 -1.34 -0.83 -29.78
CA ARG A 215 -1.90 -2.10 -29.33
C ARG A 215 -1.97 -2.21 -27.82
N ASN A 216 -0.91 -1.84 -27.10
CA ASN A 216 -0.91 -1.83 -25.63
C ASN A 216 -1.89 -0.78 -25.06
N LEU A 217 -2.00 0.40 -25.70
CA LEU A 217 -3.02 1.39 -25.33
C LEU A 217 -4.45 0.85 -25.54
N ARG A 218 -4.67 0.03 -26.57
CA ARG A 218 -5.96 -0.63 -26.79
C ARG A 218 -6.23 -1.73 -25.75
N ARG A 219 -5.24 -2.57 -25.43
CA ARG A 219 -5.33 -3.61 -24.38
C ARG A 219 -5.77 -3.04 -23.03
N LEU A 220 -5.31 -1.83 -22.70
CA LEU A 220 -5.73 -1.13 -21.50
C LEU A 220 -7.25 -0.87 -21.50
N LYS A 221 -7.83 -0.55 -22.65
CA LYS A 221 -9.27 -0.26 -22.83
C LYS A 221 -10.12 -1.51 -23.10
N ASP A 222 -9.52 -2.72 -23.11
CA ASP A 222 -10.28 -3.93 -23.43
C ASP A 222 -11.42 -4.17 -22.44
N PRO A 223 -12.66 -4.37 -22.94
CA PRO A 223 -13.82 -4.58 -22.10
C PRO A 223 -13.78 -5.96 -21.40
N GLN A 224 -14.45 -6.06 -20.27
CA GLN A 224 -14.63 -7.31 -19.55
C GLN A 224 -15.69 -8.16 -20.27
N THR A 225 -15.28 -9.30 -20.83
CA THR A 225 -16.16 -10.13 -21.68
C THR A 225 -16.77 -11.34 -21.00
N THR A 226 -16.15 -11.88 -19.94
CA THR A 226 -16.66 -13.06 -19.24
C THR A 226 -17.63 -12.66 -18.13
N GLN A 227 -18.66 -13.48 -17.88
CA GLN A 227 -19.65 -13.21 -16.83
C GLN A 227 -19.00 -13.04 -15.44
N THR A 228 -17.99 -13.85 -15.11
CA THR A 228 -17.21 -13.72 -13.88
C THR A 228 -16.50 -12.35 -13.80
N ARG A 229 -15.89 -11.90 -14.91
CA ARG A 229 -15.22 -10.58 -14.93
C ARG A 229 -16.21 -9.42 -14.83
N ILE A 230 -17.41 -9.56 -15.39
CA ILE A 230 -18.50 -8.59 -15.26
C ILE A 230 -18.98 -8.52 -13.80
N ASP A 231 -19.14 -9.67 -13.14
CA ASP A 231 -19.54 -9.71 -11.74
C ASP A 231 -18.53 -9.05 -10.80
N LEU A 232 -17.25 -9.28 -11.06
CA LEU A 232 -16.14 -8.80 -10.25
C LEU A 232 -15.61 -7.43 -10.70
N ALA A 233 -16.26 -6.78 -11.67
CA ALA A 233 -15.81 -5.49 -12.21
C ALA A 233 -15.70 -4.39 -11.14
N CYS A 234 -16.57 -4.43 -10.12
CA CYS A 234 -16.51 -3.51 -8.97
C CYS A 234 -15.20 -3.63 -8.17
N PHE A 235 -14.44 -4.71 -8.30
CA PHE A 235 -13.15 -4.83 -7.57
C PHE A 235 -12.12 -3.85 -8.12
N GLU A 236 -12.22 -3.47 -9.40
CA GLU A 236 -11.33 -2.48 -9.98
C GLU A 236 -11.57 -1.08 -9.40
N SER A 237 -12.82 -0.74 -9.06
CA SER A 237 -13.11 0.53 -8.36
C SER A 237 -12.54 0.53 -6.95
N PHE A 238 -12.65 -0.59 -6.22
CA PHE A 238 -12.02 -0.73 -4.90
C PHE A 238 -10.50 -0.59 -5.00
N ARG A 239 -9.84 -1.25 -5.94
CA ARG A 239 -8.39 -1.07 -6.16
C ARG A 239 -8.03 0.37 -6.46
N CYS A 240 -8.79 1.05 -7.33
CA CYS A 240 -8.57 2.45 -7.65
C CYS A 240 -8.68 3.34 -6.40
N VAL A 241 -9.78 3.23 -5.65
CA VAL A 241 -10.01 4.03 -4.43
C VAL A 241 -8.93 3.76 -3.38
N GLN A 242 -8.58 2.49 -3.15
CA GLN A 242 -7.54 2.16 -2.17
C GLN A 242 -6.15 2.63 -2.62
N THR A 243 -5.85 2.61 -3.93
CA THR A 243 -4.60 3.18 -4.46
C THR A 243 -4.53 4.68 -4.20
N LEU A 244 -5.63 5.42 -4.44
CA LEU A 244 -5.70 6.86 -4.16
C LEU A 244 -5.51 7.15 -2.66
N ARG A 245 -6.14 6.36 -1.78
CA ARG A 245 -5.99 6.47 -0.33
C ARG A 245 -4.55 6.19 0.12
N VAL A 246 -3.89 5.18 -0.45
CA VAL A 246 -2.48 4.85 -0.18
C VAL A 246 -1.54 5.98 -0.64
N ILE A 247 -1.81 6.61 -1.79
CA ILE A 247 -1.01 7.76 -2.24
C ILE A 247 -1.19 8.93 -1.29
N PHE A 248 -2.44 9.28 -0.94
CA PHE A 248 -2.73 10.38 -0.01
C PHE A 248 -2.06 10.17 1.36
N LEU A 249 -2.12 8.94 1.86
CA LEU A 249 -1.41 8.51 3.07
C LEU A 249 0.10 8.78 2.97
N HIS A 250 0.77 8.24 1.96
CA HIS A 250 2.22 8.37 1.85
C HIS A 250 2.66 9.83 1.62
N VAL A 251 1.85 10.63 0.93
CA VAL A 251 2.05 12.07 0.79
C VAL A 251 1.95 12.74 2.17
N SER A 252 0.93 12.43 2.96
CA SER A 252 0.74 13.00 4.30
C SER A 252 1.93 12.69 5.23
N ILE A 253 2.44 11.45 5.21
CA ILE A 253 3.61 11.06 6.01
C ILE A 253 4.89 11.72 5.46
N ALA A 254 5.03 11.88 4.14
CA ALA A 254 6.19 12.58 3.55
C ALA A 254 6.19 14.05 3.92
N HIS A 255 4.99 14.64 3.95
CA HIS A 255 4.77 16.01 4.39
C HIS A 255 5.22 16.22 5.83
N MET A 256 4.88 15.30 6.74
CA MET A 256 5.32 15.36 8.13
C MET A 256 6.84 15.18 8.31
N LYS A 257 7.54 14.49 7.40
CA LYS A 257 9.01 14.33 7.43
C LYS A 257 9.73 15.64 7.11
N LEU A 258 9.15 16.49 6.25
CA LEU A 258 9.80 17.75 5.90
C LEU A 258 9.85 18.71 7.10
N PRO A 259 10.89 19.54 7.20
CA PRO A 259 10.95 20.62 8.18
C PRO A 259 9.79 21.62 7.99
N GLN A 260 9.13 21.98 9.10
CA GLN A 260 7.92 22.81 9.10
C GLN A 260 8.22 24.23 9.58
N ARG A 261 7.67 25.24 8.91
CA ARG A 261 7.68 26.64 9.41
C ARG A 261 6.70 26.87 10.55
N ASN A 262 5.60 26.12 10.55
CA ASN A 262 4.52 26.18 11.53
C ASN A 262 4.27 24.80 12.14
N PRO A 263 5.23 24.24 12.89
CA PRO A 263 5.11 22.90 13.49
C PRO A 263 3.85 22.73 14.34
N GLU A 264 3.35 23.80 14.95
CA GLU A 264 2.13 23.81 15.77
C GLU A 264 0.89 23.30 15.03
N PHE A 265 0.85 23.42 13.69
CA PHE A 265 -0.26 22.89 12.89
C PHE A 265 -0.40 21.38 13.05
N PHE A 266 0.71 20.63 12.97
CA PHE A 266 0.69 19.18 13.12
C PHE A 266 0.50 18.76 14.57
N GLU A 267 1.08 19.49 15.51
CA GLU A 267 0.95 19.24 16.95
C GLU A 267 -0.52 19.34 17.40
N GLN A 268 -1.23 20.38 16.95
CA GLN A 268 -2.67 20.52 17.20
C GLN A 268 -3.49 19.45 16.48
N LEU A 269 -3.13 19.11 15.23
CA LEU A 269 -3.86 18.13 14.45
C LEU A 269 -3.76 16.71 15.07
N GLN A 270 -2.61 16.37 15.65
CA GLN A 270 -2.36 15.09 16.33
C GLN A 270 -3.23 14.89 17.58
N GLN A 271 -3.57 15.96 18.29
CA GLN A 271 -4.47 15.87 19.44
C GLN A 271 -5.90 15.50 19.01
N GLY A 272 -6.30 15.86 17.79
CA GLY A 272 -7.63 15.66 17.23
C GLY A 272 -8.01 14.19 16.99
N ALA A 273 -9.24 13.83 17.37
CA ALA A 273 -9.79 12.48 17.16
C ALA A 273 -9.83 12.08 15.67
N ALA A 274 -10.06 13.04 14.77
CA ALA A 274 -10.11 12.80 13.34
C ALA A 274 -8.78 12.25 12.78
N LEU A 275 -7.64 12.86 13.16
CA LEU A 275 -6.34 12.40 12.69
C LEU A 275 -5.97 11.04 13.30
N LYS A 276 -6.21 10.84 14.60
CA LYS A 276 -6.01 9.53 15.27
C LYS A 276 -6.76 8.40 14.55
N THR A 277 -8.03 8.63 14.23
CA THR A 277 -8.85 7.67 13.49
C THR A 277 -8.35 7.47 12.06
N PHE A 278 -7.93 8.54 11.38
CA PHE A 278 -7.37 8.47 10.03
C PHE A 278 -6.09 7.62 10.00
N ILE A 279 -5.15 7.86 10.93
CA ILE A 279 -3.90 7.10 11.05
C ILE A 279 -4.16 5.62 11.32
N ALA A 280 -5.09 5.30 12.23
CA ALA A 280 -5.44 3.92 12.51
C ALA A 280 -6.09 3.21 11.31
N GLU A 281 -6.79 3.93 10.41
CA GLU A 281 -7.38 3.38 9.19
C GLU A 281 -6.32 2.97 8.16
N PHE A 282 -5.11 3.54 8.19
CA PHE A 282 -4.05 3.30 7.20
C PHE A 282 -3.73 1.82 7.02
N GLN A 283 -3.68 1.08 8.13
CA GLN A 283 -3.40 -0.34 8.09
C GLN A 283 -4.45 -1.13 7.30
N ASN A 284 -5.67 -0.62 7.14
CA ASN A 284 -6.79 -1.29 6.47
C ASN A 284 -6.74 -1.13 4.93
N TYR A 285 -6.12 -0.08 4.39
CA TYR A 285 -6.12 0.17 2.94
C TYR A 285 -5.50 -0.97 2.13
N VAL A 286 -4.35 -1.47 2.60
CA VAL A 286 -3.63 -2.58 1.95
C VAL A 286 -4.36 -3.92 2.14
N GLN A 287 -5.06 -4.10 3.26
CA GLN A 287 -5.81 -5.33 3.57
C GLN A 287 -6.91 -5.61 2.55
N THR A 288 -7.52 -4.59 1.95
CA THR A 288 -8.49 -4.77 0.87
C THR A 288 -7.88 -5.47 -0.33
N PHE A 289 -6.63 -5.14 -0.69
CA PHE A 289 -5.94 -5.81 -1.79
C PHE A 289 -5.66 -7.27 -1.47
N PHE A 290 -5.28 -7.61 -0.22
CA PHE A 290 -5.11 -9.00 0.20
C PHE A 290 -6.42 -9.79 0.13
N ALA A 291 -7.54 -9.20 0.58
CA ALA A 291 -8.86 -9.83 0.47
C ALA A 291 -9.27 -10.07 -0.99
N ILE A 292 -9.08 -9.08 -1.87
CA ILE A 292 -9.33 -9.23 -3.32
C ILE A 292 -8.42 -10.31 -3.91
N GLY A 293 -7.14 -10.33 -3.53
CA GLY A 293 -6.15 -11.33 -3.96
C GLY A 293 -6.59 -12.74 -3.61
N GLY A 294 -6.93 -12.99 -2.35
CA GLY A 294 -7.43 -14.28 -1.86
C GLY A 294 -8.72 -14.71 -2.56
N MET A 295 -9.66 -13.77 -2.75
CA MET A 295 -10.94 -14.03 -3.42
C MET A 295 -10.74 -14.44 -4.89
N LEU A 296 -9.96 -13.67 -5.65
CA LEU A 296 -9.68 -13.98 -7.05
C LEU A 296 -8.87 -15.26 -7.22
N MET A 297 -7.92 -15.52 -6.32
CA MET A 297 -7.14 -16.76 -6.31
C MET A 297 -8.06 -17.97 -6.10
N ALA A 298 -8.97 -17.92 -5.12
CA ALA A 298 -9.91 -19.01 -4.86
C ALA A 298 -10.90 -19.23 -6.02
N ILE A 299 -11.46 -18.15 -6.60
CA ILE A 299 -12.38 -18.25 -7.75
C ILE A 299 -11.70 -18.90 -8.95
N ASN A 300 -10.51 -18.40 -9.32
CA ASN A 300 -9.76 -18.94 -10.46
C ASN A 300 -9.34 -20.39 -10.25
N PHE A 301 -9.00 -20.77 -9.01
CA PHE A 301 -8.66 -22.14 -8.64
C PHE A 301 -9.86 -23.09 -8.78
N LEU A 302 -11.02 -22.69 -8.23
CA LEU A 302 -12.25 -23.49 -8.32
C LEU A 302 -12.76 -23.63 -9.76
N ASP A 303 -12.68 -22.56 -10.56
CA ASP A 303 -13.01 -22.61 -11.99
C ASP A 303 -12.09 -23.56 -12.77
N HIS A 304 -10.83 -23.70 -12.36
CA HIS A 304 -9.90 -24.66 -12.96
C HIS A 304 -10.26 -26.10 -12.59
N ILE A 305 -10.47 -26.40 -11.31
CA ILE A 305 -10.81 -27.76 -10.84
C ILE A 305 -12.13 -28.24 -11.45
N ARG A 306 -13.11 -27.34 -11.62
CA ARG A 306 -14.37 -27.67 -12.29
C ARG A 306 -14.16 -28.18 -13.73
N LYS A 307 -13.12 -27.69 -14.43
CA LYS A 307 -12.77 -28.11 -15.80
C LYS A 307 -11.79 -29.28 -15.83
N HIS A 308 -10.92 -29.38 -14.84
CA HIS A 308 -9.87 -30.38 -14.71
C HIS A 308 -9.94 -31.01 -13.32
N PRO A 309 -10.78 -32.04 -13.11
CA PRO A 309 -11.03 -32.58 -11.77
C PRO A 309 -9.85 -33.38 -11.20
N ASN A 310 -8.96 -33.88 -12.07
CA ASN A 310 -7.85 -34.75 -11.68
C ASN A 310 -6.69 -33.95 -11.07
N PHE A 311 -6.32 -34.32 -9.84
CA PHE A 311 -5.24 -33.66 -9.09
C PHE A 311 -3.91 -33.67 -9.85
N ARG A 312 -3.30 -32.48 -10.01
CA ARG A 312 -1.99 -32.32 -10.66
C ARG A 312 -1.08 -31.39 -9.86
N LEU A 313 0.02 -31.91 -9.32
CA LEU A 313 0.97 -31.09 -8.55
C LEU A 313 1.64 -30.00 -9.39
N ALA A 314 1.93 -30.27 -10.67
CA ALA A 314 2.51 -29.30 -11.61
C ALA A 314 1.68 -28.01 -11.76
N PHE A 315 0.37 -28.08 -11.48
CA PHE A 315 -0.50 -26.91 -11.45
C PHE A 315 0.00 -25.81 -10.49
N PHE A 316 0.57 -26.21 -9.35
CA PHE A 316 1.13 -25.26 -8.38
C PHE A 316 2.25 -24.42 -9.01
N GLY A 317 3.24 -25.09 -9.62
CA GLY A 317 4.38 -24.44 -10.25
C GLY A 317 3.99 -23.57 -11.44
N GLU A 318 3.07 -24.05 -12.29
CA GLU A 318 2.55 -23.27 -13.43
C GLU A 318 1.85 -21.98 -12.98
N ARG A 319 1.05 -22.05 -11.92
CA ARG A 319 0.33 -20.87 -11.39
C ARG A 319 1.27 -19.87 -10.74
N LEU A 320 2.27 -20.36 -9.99
CA LEU A 320 3.30 -19.53 -9.40
C LEU A 320 4.14 -18.83 -10.48
N LEU A 321 4.60 -19.58 -11.49
CA LEU A 321 5.38 -19.03 -12.61
C LEU A 321 4.59 -17.96 -13.36
N ASN A 322 3.33 -18.23 -13.71
CA ASN A 322 2.47 -17.26 -14.38
C ASN A 322 2.30 -15.96 -13.58
N ARG A 323 2.25 -16.06 -12.24
CA ARG A 323 2.17 -14.88 -11.38
C ARG A 323 3.48 -14.11 -11.36
N LEU A 324 4.61 -14.80 -11.21
CA LEU A 324 5.94 -14.18 -11.21
C LEU A 324 6.23 -13.48 -12.54
N CYS A 325 5.93 -14.11 -13.68
CA CYS A 325 6.10 -13.50 -15.00
C CYS A 325 5.28 -12.24 -15.20
N ARG A 326 4.17 -12.08 -14.47
CA ARG A 326 3.35 -10.86 -14.51
C ARG A 326 3.93 -9.75 -13.62
N LEU A 327 4.49 -10.08 -12.46
CA LEU A 327 4.91 -9.09 -11.45
C LEU A 327 6.39 -8.70 -11.62
N VAL A 328 7.27 -9.68 -11.73
CA VAL A 328 8.72 -9.49 -11.62
C VAL A 328 9.30 -8.50 -12.64
N PRO A 329 8.90 -8.47 -13.93
CA PRO A 329 9.56 -7.60 -14.89
C PRO A 329 9.48 -6.10 -14.57
N THR A 330 8.26 -5.60 -14.32
CA THR A 330 8.05 -4.19 -13.97
C THR A 330 8.66 -3.87 -12.61
N TYR A 331 8.54 -4.80 -11.66
CA TYR A 331 9.12 -4.63 -10.32
C TYR A 331 10.66 -4.57 -10.34
N ALA A 332 11.31 -5.44 -11.10
CA ALA A 332 12.76 -5.44 -11.26
C ALA A 332 13.26 -4.18 -11.98
N PHE A 333 12.53 -3.70 -12.98
CA PHE A 333 12.82 -2.41 -13.63
C PHE A 333 12.79 -1.25 -12.63
N MET A 334 11.80 -1.24 -11.74
CA MET A 334 11.66 -0.22 -10.69
C MET A 334 12.74 -0.32 -9.62
N ILE A 335 13.10 -1.52 -9.16
CA ILE A 335 14.24 -1.68 -8.25
C ILE A 335 15.52 -1.16 -8.91
N LEU A 336 15.74 -1.47 -10.19
CA LEU A 336 16.91 -0.98 -10.91
C LEU A 336 16.92 0.55 -11.00
N LEU A 337 15.77 1.19 -11.26
CA LEU A 337 15.62 2.65 -11.26
C LEU A 337 16.05 3.25 -9.90
N GLU A 338 15.52 2.70 -8.81
CA GLU A 338 15.81 3.15 -7.44
C GLU A 338 17.28 2.91 -7.04
N SER A 339 17.88 1.80 -7.48
CA SER A 339 19.28 1.46 -7.22
C SER A 339 20.29 2.21 -8.09
N SER A 340 19.87 2.87 -9.16
CA SER A 340 20.77 3.55 -10.12
C SER A 340 20.46 5.04 -10.24
N VAL A 341 19.56 5.41 -11.14
CA VAL A 341 19.30 6.77 -11.60
C VAL A 341 18.91 7.72 -10.47
N MET A 342 18.14 7.24 -9.49
CA MET A 342 17.61 8.10 -8.42
C MET A 342 18.70 8.89 -7.70
N ARG A 343 19.90 8.32 -7.52
CA ARG A 343 21.02 8.98 -6.84
C ARG A 343 21.54 10.24 -7.55
N HIS A 344 21.29 10.36 -8.86
CA HIS A 344 21.65 11.52 -9.69
C HIS A 344 20.59 12.62 -9.66
N MET A 345 19.42 12.33 -9.09
CA MET A 345 18.34 13.31 -8.91
C MET A 345 18.38 13.96 -7.52
N ILE A 346 19.44 13.71 -6.73
CA ILE A 346 19.66 14.35 -5.43
C ILE A 346 20.06 15.80 -5.66
N ASP A 347 19.15 16.70 -5.36
CA ASP A 347 19.40 18.13 -5.41
C ASP A 347 19.06 18.75 -4.05
N GLY A 348 20.01 19.48 -3.47
CA GLY A 348 19.87 20.17 -2.18
C GLY A 348 19.72 19.26 -0.95
N PRO A 349 19.56 19.87 0.24
CA PRO A 349 19.54 19.14 1.52
C PRO A 349 18.38 18.15 1.64
N PHE A 350 17.16 18.54 1.25
CA PHE A 350 16.00 17.64 1.36
C PHE A 350 16.01 16.54 0.31
N GLY A 351 16.59 16.79 -0.87
CA GLY A 351 16.92 15.74 -1.83
C GLY A 351 17.79 14.66 -1.20
N LYS A 352 18.82 15.05 -0.42
CA LYS A 352 19.67 14.09 0.31
C LYS A 352 18.88 13.33 1.39
N GLN A 353 17.98 13.99 2.11
CA GLN A 353 17.13 13.38 3.15
C GLN A 353 16.14 12.33 2.61
N PHE A 354 15.57 12.53 1.43
CA PHE A 354 14.59 11.59 0.85
C PHE A 354 15.22 10.61 -0.13
N ILE A 355 15.92 11.12 -1.14
CA ILE A 355 16.47 10.33 -2.23
C ILE A 355 17.79 9.67 -1.80
N GLY A 356 18.65 10.40 -1.09
CA GLY A 356 19.95 9.88 -0.65
C GLY A 356 19.84 8.68 0.28
N GLU A 357 19.02 8.77 1.32
CA GLU A 357 18.75 7.68 2.27
C GLU A 357 18.22 6.41 1.57
N SER A 358 17.31 6.59 0.60
CA SER A 358 16.74 5.48 -0.17
C SER A 358 17.78 4.84 -1.10
N SER A 359 18.58 5.65 -1.79
CA SER A 359 19.65 5.17 -2.67
C SER A 359 20.69 4.33 -1.92
N GLU A 360 21.16 4.80 -0.78
CA GLU A 360 22.15 4.09 0.05
C GLU A 360 21.60 2.76 0.57
N SER A 361 20.36 2.77 1.06
CA SER A 361 19.62 1.56 1.46
C SER A 361 19.50 0.56 0.30
N CYS A 362 19.29 1.05 -0.91
CA CYS A 362 19.14 0.23 -2.11
C CYS A 362 20.41 -0.50 -2.53
N HIS A 363 21.59 0.13 -2.42
CA HIS A 363 22.85 -0.57 -2.71
C HIS A 363 23.06 -1.81 -1.81
N ARG A 364 22.54 -1.76 -0.58
CA ARG A 364 22.67 -2.86 0.40
C ARG A 364 21.60 -3.94 0.26
N TRP A 365 20.33 -3.56 0.00
CA TRP A 365 19.17 -4.45 0.15
C TRP A 365 18.37 -4.72 -1.13
N TRP A 366 18.82 -4.31 -2.32
CA TRP A 366 18.12 -4.57 -3.59
C TRP A 366 17.78 -6.05 -3.82
N TRP A 367 18.67 -6.96 -3.46
CA TRP A 367 18.50 -8.41 -3.67
C TRP A 367 17.36 -8.99 -2.83
N ALA A 368 17.14 -8.47 -1.61
CA ALA A 368 16.07 -8.93 -0.72
C ALA A 368 14.68 -8.61 -1.29
N ASN A 369 14.58 -7.53 -2.08
CA ASN A 369 13.37 -7.12 -2.77
C ASN A 369 13.02 -8.11 -3.90
N LEU A 370 14.01 -8.53 -4.71
CA LEU A 370 13.81 -9.52 -5.79
C LEU A 370 13.47 -10.92 -5.28
N LEU A 371 13.95 -11.27 -4.09
CA LEU A 371 13.58 -12.52 -3.40
C LEU A 371 12.25 -12.44 -2.66
N PHE A 372 11.57 -11.28 -2.62
CA PHE A 372 10.32 -11.07 -1.91
C PHE A 372 10.40 -11.43 -0.41
N ILE A 373 11.53 -11.10 0.24
CA ILE A 373 11.76 -11.32 1.68
C ILE A 373 12.07 -10.02 2.44
N ASN A 374 11.97 -8.88 1.75
CA ASN A 374 12.24 -7.56 2.30
C ASN A 374 11.21 -7.10 3.35
N ASN A 375 10.14 -7.87 3.58
CA ASN A 375 9.22 -7.67 4.68
C ASN A 375 9.72 -8.26 6.01
N TYR A 376 10.81 -9.05 5.99
CA TYR A 376 11.49 -9.58 7.19
C TYR A 376 12.95 -9.16 7.29
N ILE A 377 13.62 -8.97 6.15
CA ILE A 377 15.05 -8.64 6.08
C ILE A 377 15.21 -7.22 5.57
N GLY A 378 16.04 -6.41 6.23
CA GLY A 378 16.33 -5.04 5.80
C GLY A 378 15.12 -4.09 5.89
N TRP A 379 14.11 -4.42 6.73
CA TRP A 379 12.91 -3.59 6.90
C TRP A 379 13.19 -2.27 7.64
N THR A 380 14.29 -2.17 8.39
CA THR A 380 14.72 -0.94 9.07
C THR A 380 15.20 0.10 8.06
N GLU A 381 15.92 -0.34 7.03
CA GLU A 381 16.48 0.48 5.95
C GLU A 381 16.00 -0.05 4.60
N PRO A 382 14.69 0.05 4.29
CA PRO A 382 14.15 -0.52 3.07
C PRO A 382 14.71 0.21 1.85
N CYS A 383 15.16 -0.57 0.86
CA CYS A 383 15.51 -0.05 -0.47
C CYS A 383 14.31 0.63 -1.12
N PHE A 384 13.24 -0.13 -1.35
CA PHE A 384 12.06 0.34 -2.06
C PHE A 384 10.84 0.16 -1.18
N ILE A 385 10.43 1.22 -0.47
CA ILE A 385 9.41 1.16 0.59
C ILE A 385 8.12 0.43 0.19
N PRO A 386 7.44 0.68 -0.95
CA PRO A 386 6.18 0.00 -1.27
C PRO A 386 6.32 -1.51 -1.56
N SER A 387 7.54 -2.03 -1.72
CA SER A 387 7.78 -3.45 -2.06
C SER A 387 7.29 -4.46 -1.01
N TRP A 388 7.21 -4.09 0.28
CA TRP A 388 6.84 -5.01 1.35
C TRP A 388 5.46 -5.65 1.08
N TYR A 389 4.54 -4.89 0.48
CA TYR A 389 3.22 -5.36 0.11
C TYR A 389 3.30 -6.48 -0.92
N LEU A 390 4.17 -6.33 -1.93
CA LEU A 390 4.37 -7.35 -2.96
C LEU A 390 4.99 -8.62 -2.39
N ALA A 391 5.95 -8.48 -1.46
CA ALA A 391 6.50 -9.61 -0.72
C ALA A 391 5.41 -10.38 0.02
N THR A 392 4.61 -9.67 0.80
CA THR A 392 3.52 -10.26 1.57
C THR A 392 2.43 -10.86 0.68
N ASP A 393 2.03 -10.20 -0.40
CA ASP A 393 1.04 -10.70 -1.36
C ASP A 393 1.52 -11.98 -2.07
N LEU A 394 2.82 -12.07 -2.42
CA LEU A 394 3.39 -13.29 -3.00
C LEU A 394 3.39 -14.43 -1.98
N GLN A 395 3.84 -14.17 -0.76
CA GLN A 395 3.89 -15.15 0.32
C GLN A 395 2.48 -15.68 0.68
N LEU A 396 1.49 -14.78 0.80
CA LEU A 396 0.09 -15.14 1.05
C LEU A 396 -0.51 -15.96 -0.10
N TYR A 397 -0.15 -15.68 -1.34
CA TYR A 397 -0.61 -16.46 -2.49
C TYR A 397 0.00 -17.85 -2.54
N ILE A 398 1.30 -17.99 -2.28
CA ILE A 398 1.96 -19.29 -2.18
C ILE A 398 1.26 -20.12 -1.11
N PHE A 399 1.05 -19.53 0.08
CA PHE A 399 0.40 -20.19 1.20
C PHE A 399 -1.07 -20.54 0.91
N GLY A 400 -1.85 -19.61 0.37
CA GLY A 400 -3.25 -19.82 -0.01
C GLY A 400 -3.41 -20.87 -1.11
N LEU A 401 -2.55 -20.85 -2.14
CA LEU A 401 -2.55 -21.84 -3.21
C LEU A 401 -2.21 -23.24 -2.68
N ALA A 402 -1.24 -23.35 -1.77
CA ALA A 402 -0.90 -24.62 -1.12
C ALA A 402 -2.10 -25.20 -0.36
N ILE A 403 -2.82 -24.37 0.39
CA ILE A 403 -4.04 -24.79 1.09
C ILE A 403 -5.15 -25.21 0.13
N MET A 404 -5.35 -24.48 -0.98
CA MET A 404 -6.31 -24.88 -2.01
C MET A 404 -5.93 -26.21 -2.66
N MET A 405 -4.63 -26.51 -2.85
CA MET A 405 -4.15 -27.82 -3.31
C MET A 405 -4.46 -28.93 -2.30
N VAL A 406 -4.30 -28.67 -1.00
CA VAL A 406 -4.70 -29.59 0.08
C VAL A 406 -6.21 -29.85 0.04
N PHE A 407 -7.04 -28.82 -0.20
CA PHE A 407 -8.49 -28.98 -0.33
C PHE A 407 -8.93 -29.74 -1.58
N TRP A 408 -8.12 -29.70 -2.65
CA TRP A 408 -8.36 -30.49 -3.85
C TRP A 408 -8.10 -31.97 -3.59
N LYS A 409 -6.99 -32.30 -2.91
CA LYS A 409 -6.63 -33.69 -2.62
C LYS A 409 -7.45 -34.28 -1.47
N TRP A 410 -7.74 -33.50 -0.44
CA TRP A 410 -8.44 -33.92 0.78
C TRP A 410 -9.53 -32.93 1.19
N PRO A 411 -10.72 -32.98 0.56
CA PRO A 411 -11.82 -32.04 0.83
C PRO A 411 -12.27 -31.99 2.30
N SER A 412 -12.16 -33.09 3.04
CA SER A 412 -12.55 -33.17 4.47
C SER A 412 -11.74 -32.25 5.38
N THR A 413 -10.55 -31.80 4.95
CA THR A 413 -9.65 -30.92 5.73
C THR A 413 -10.14 -29.48 5.82
N ARG A 414 -11.08 -29.06 4.94
CA ARG A 414 -11.54 -27.66 4.80
C ARG A 414 -11.94 -27.04 6.14
N LYS A 415 -12.86 -27.67 6.87
CA LYS A 415 -13.40 -27.13 8.13
C LYS A 415 -12.32 -26.97 9.21
N TYR A 416 -11.37 -27.90 9.28
CA TYR A 416 -10.30 -27.89 10.27
C TYR A 416 -9.27 -26.78 9.97
N ILE A 417 -8.85 -26.64 8.72
CA ILE A 417 -7.87 -25.63 8.31
C ILE A 417 -8.45 -24.22 8.45
N PHE A 418 -9.70 -23.99 8.03
CA PHE A 418 -10.36 -22.69 8.23
C PHE A 418 -10.54 -22.35 9.71
N GLY A 419 -10.94 -23.33 10.54
CA GLY A 419 -11.03 -23.14 11.99
C GLY A 419 -9.68 -22.78 12.62
N ALA A 420 -8.61 -23.49 12.26
CA ALA A 420 -7.27 -23.21 12.75
C ALA A 420 -6.77 -21.82 12.34
N ILE A 421 -6.99 -21.41 11.08
CA ILE A 421 -6.59 -20.09 10.61
C ILE A 421 -7.39 -18.97 11.26
N PHE A 422 -8.69 -19.18 11.52
CA PHE A 422 -9.50 -18.21 12.24
C PHE A 422 -8.97 -17.98 13.65
N VAL A 423 -8.69 -19.05 14.40
CA VAL A 423 -8.08 -18.97 15.74
C VAL A 423 -6.70 -18.30 15.67
N TYR A 424 -5.88 -18.70 14.70
CA TYR A 424 -4.57 -18.09 14.46
C TYR A 424 -4.64 -16.57 14.24
N SER A 425 -5.62 -16.12 13.44
CA SER A 425 -5.80 -14.71 13.08
C SER A 425 -6.25 -13.82 14.25
N ILE A 426 -6.78 -14.43 15.31
CA ILE A 426 -7.15 -13.73 16.55
C ILE A 426 -5.98 -13.80 17.54
N LEU A 427 -5.40 -14.98 17.75
CA LEU A 427 -4.39 -15.17 18.78
C LEU A 427 -3.05 -14.50 18.44
N VAL A 428 -2.59 -14.57 17.20
CA VAL A 428 -1.23 -14.09 16.86
C VAL A 428 -1.09 -12.57 16.99
N PRO A 429 -2.01 -11.73 16.47
CA PRO A 429 -1.92 -10.28 16.71
C PRO A 429 -1.98 -9.94 18.20
N ALA A 430 -2.83 -10.62 18.99
CA ALA A 430 -2.93 -10.42 20.43
C ALA A 430 -1.63 -10.77 21.15
N ILE A 431 -1.03 -11.92 20.83
CA ILE A 431 0.24 -12.36 21.43
C ILE A 431 1.38 -11.40 21.06
N VAL A 432 1.46 -10.98 19.81
CA VAL A 432 2.49 -10.03 19.37
C VAL A 432 2.34 -8.69 20.08
N TYR A 433 1.12 -8.19 20.23
CA TYR A 433 0.86 -7.00 21.05
C TYR A 433 1.31 -7.18 22.51
N LEU A 434 1.01 -8.33 23.15
CA LEU A 434 1.39 -8.57 24.55
C LEU A 434 2.90 -8.76 24.77
N THR A 435 3.63 -9.12 23.72
CA THR A 435 5.07 -9.43 23.79
C THR A 435 5.95 -8.33 23.21
N SER A 436 5.36 -7.36 22.50
CA SER A 436 6.08 -6.26 21.86
C SER A 436 5.60 -4.93 22.45
N ASP A 437 6.51 -3.98 22.62
CA ASP A 437 6.16 -2.65 23.12
C ASP A 437 5.60 -1.79 21.98
N ILE A 438 4.33 -2.02 21.64
CA ILE A 438 3.63 -1.37 20.52
C ILE A 438 2.22 -0.95 20.92
N THR A 439 1.65 -0.01 20.17
CA THR A 439 0.25 0.38 20.28
C THR A 439 -0.67 -0.67 19.62
N PRO A 440 -1.95 -0.79 20.07
CA PRO A 440 -2.89 -1.77 19.52
C PRO A 440 -3.34 -1.44 18.09
N VAL A 441 -3.17 -0.20 17.65
CA VAL A 441 -3.42 0.30 16.30
C VAL A 441 -2.28 1.21 15.87
N MET A 442 -2.16 1.45 14.57
CA MET A 442 -1.13 2.37 14.06
C MET A 442 -1.33 3.77 14.65
N THR A 443 -0.26 4.34 15.20
CA THR A 443 -0.16 5.71 15.70
C THR A 443 1.10 6.37 15.12
N ILE A 444 1.23 7.69 15.31
CA ILE A 444 2.44 8.43 14.94
C ILE A 444 2.93 9.12 16.21
N ASP A 445 4.22 9.00 16.49
CA ASP A 445 4.94 9.84 17.44
C ASP A 445 5.56 11.00 16.67
N MET A 446 5.29 12.24 17.07
CA MET A 446 5.84 13.42 16.39
C MET A 446 7.36 13.51 16.49
N LYS A 447 7.97 12.86 17.48
CA LYS A 447 9.42 12.80 17.69
C LYS A 447 10.14 11.91 16.68
N ASP A 448 9.40 11.00 16.03
CA ASP A 448 9.92 10.03 15.06
C ASP A 448 9.57 10.38 13.61
N THR A 449 9.11 11.61 13.35
CA THR A 449 8.67 12.06 12.02
C THR A 449 9.80 12.06 10.98
N ASP A 450 11.04 12.28 11.41
CA ASP A 450 12.24 12.25 10.58
C ASP A 450 12.53 10.85 9.99
N LYS A 451 12.11 9.79 10.68
CA LYS A 451 12.33 8.39 10.27
C LYS A 451 11.46 7.95 9.08
N TYR A 452 10.41 8.69 8.70
CA TYR A 452 9.60 8.44 7.50
C TYR A 452 9.30 6.95 7.20
N ILE A 453 8.49 6.31 8.06
CA ILE A 453 8.09 4.88 7.96
C ILE A 453 9.26 3.90 8.25
N ARG A 454 10.52 4.34 8.28
CA ARG A 454 11.68 3.49 8.58
C ARG A 454 11.81 3.21 10.08
N GLY A 455 12.25 2.00 10.42
CA GLY A 455 12.55 1.61 11.81
C GLY A 455 11.34 1.53 12.76
N GLN A 456 10.10 1.71 12.27
CA GLN A 456 8.89 1.71 13.09
C GLN A 456 8.49 0.30 13.51
N LEU A 457 8.52 0.01 14.82
CA LEU A 457 8.31 -1.34 15.35
C LEU A 457 6.93 -1.90 15.02
N PHE A 458 5.86 -1.10 15.17
CA PHE A 458 4.49 -1.51 14.81
C PHE A 458 4.43 -2.10 13.40
N GLN A 459 5.13 -1.47 12.46
CA GLN A 459 5.09 -1.87 11.06
C GLN A 459 5.76 -3.23 10.84
N SER A 460 6.93 -3.45 11.45
CA SER A 460 7.70 -4.68 11.25
C SER A 460 7.11 -5.91 11.95
N VAL A 461 6.33 -5.73 13.02
CA VAL A 461 5.79 -6.86 13.80
C VAL A 461 4.31 -7.15 13.53
N LEU A 462 3.47 -6.12 13.29
CA LEU A 462 2.02 -6.29 13.08
C LEU A 462 1.55 -6.02 11.65
N TYR A 463 2.28 -5.22 10.87
CA TYR A 463 1.79 -4.74 9.57
C TYR A 463 2.41 -5.45 8.37
N PHE A 464 3.74 -5.46 8.24
CA PHE A 464 4.46 -6.01 7.10
C PHE A 464 4.44 -7.54 7.02
N PRO A 465 4.63 -8.30 8.11
CA PRO A 465 4.78 -9.75 8.00
C PRO A 465 3.56 -10.45 7.41
N PHE A 466 3.76 -11.40 6.49
CA PHE A 466 2.63 -12.08 5.85
C PHE A 466 1.74 -12.83 6.82
N HIS A 467 2.35 -13.40 7.86
CA HIS A 467 1.66 -14.24 8.81
C HIS A 467 0.59 -13.44 9.58
N GLN A 468 0.84 -12.16 9.88
CA GLN A 468 -0.14 -11.25 10.47
C GLN A 468 -1.34 -10.97 9.55
N ASN A 469 -1.13 -11.00 8.24
CA ASN A 469 -2.15 -10.65 7.24
C ASN A 469 -2.91 -11.88 6.69
N THR A 470 -2.58 -13.07 7.19
CA THR A 470 -3.23 -14.34 6.84
C THR A 470 -4.74 -14.24 7.00
N GLY A 471 -5.25 -13.76 8.15
CA GLY A 471 -6.69 -13.74 8.42
C GLY A 471 -7.52 -13.03 7.35
N VAL A 472 -7.09 -11.86 6.90
CA VAL A 472 -7.81 -11.10 5.88
C VAL A 472 -7.75 -11.79 4.52
N TYR A 473 -6.59 -12.33 4.13
CA TYR A 473 -6.45 -13.07 2.88
C TYR A 473 -7.37 -14.30 2.84
N PHE A 474 -7.48 -15.03 3.95
CA PHE A 474 -8.37 -16.19 4.07
C PHE A 474 -9.86 -15.82 4.13
N CYS A 475 -10.21 -14.68 4.72
CA CYS A 475 -11.57 -14.14 4.57
C CYS A 475 -11.88 -13.94 3.08
N GLY A 476 -10.96 -13.33 2.32
CA GLY A 476 -11.07 -13.20 0.87
C GLY A 476 -11.27 -14.55 0.16
N MET A 477 -10.45 -15.57 0.49
CA MET A 477 -10.61 -16.92 -0.06
C MET A 477 -11.99 -17.52 0.22
N LEU A 478 -12.47 -17.39 1.46
CA LEU A 478 -13.81 -17.83 1.85
C LEU A 478 -14.89 -17.10 1.04
N GLY A 479 -14.76 -15.78 0.88
CA GLY A 479 -15.63 -14.99 0.02
C GLY A 479 -15.64 -15.48 -1.43
N GLY A 480 -14.48 -15.87 -1.96
CA GLY A 480 -14.34 -16.44 -3.30
C GLY A 480 -15.06 -17.77 -3.46
N MET A 481 -14.98 -18.66 -2.47
CA MET A 481 -15.72 -19.92 -2.46
C MET A 481 -17.24 -19.71 -2.36
N VAL A 482 -17.68 -18.79 -1.49
CA VAL A 482 -19.09 -18.41 -1.35
C VAL A 482 -19.62 -17.84 -2.67
N TYR A 483 -18.90 -16.90 -3.29
CA TYR A 483 -19.27 -16.38 -4.60
C TYR A 483 -19.35 -17.50 -5.65
N HIS A 484 -18.33 -18.37 -5.74
CA HIS A 484 -18.32 -19.46 -6.72
C HIS A 484 -19.51 -20.42 -6.55
N HIS A 485 -19.94 -20.68 -5.31
CA HIS A 485 -21.10 -21.52 -5.03
C HIS A 485 -22.44 -20.86 -5.40
N TYR A 486 -22.61 -19.56 -5.10
CA TYR A 486 -23.89 -18.85 -5.28
C TYR A 486 -23.98 -18.00 -6.57
N ARG A 487 -22.95 -17.94 -7.42
CA ARG A 487 -22.95 -17.09 -8.64
C ARG A 487 -24.09 -17.40 -9.61
N ASP A 488 -24.53 -18.67 -9.65
CA ASP A 488 -25.62 -19.15 -10.50
C ASP A 488 -26.99 -18.97 -9.80
N GLN A 489 -27.02 -18.94 -8.46
CA GLN A 489 -28.20 -18.83 -7.60
C GLN A 489 -28.11 -17.64 -6.63
N ARG A 490 -27.92 -16.44 -7.17
CA ARG A 490 -27.54 -15.22 -6.42
C ARG A 490 -28.46 -14.87 -5.26
N LYS A 491 -29.77 -15.16 -5.39
CA LYS A 491 -30.78 -14.82 -4.37
C LYS A 491 -30.74 -15.75 -3.15
N GLU A 492 -30.22 -16.97 -3.30
CA GLU A 492 -30.26 -17.98 -2.23
C GLU A 492 -29.38 -17.59 -1.04
N LEU A 493 -28.21 -16.98 -1.28
CA LEU A 493 -27.33 -16.52 -0.20
C LEU A 493 -28.04 -15.53 0.74
N PHE A 494 -28.78 -14.57 0.18
CA PHE A 494 -29.47 -13.53 0.95
C PHE A 494 -30.67 -14.06 1.77
N LYS A 495 -31.18 -15.25 1.43
CA LYS A 495 -32.23 -15.93 2.20
C LYS A 495 -31.70 -16.55 3.49
N HIS A 496 -30.43 -16.97 3.52
CA HIS A 496 -29.81 -17.60 4.68
C HIS A 496 -29.69 -16.61 5.84
N GLY A 497 -30.33 -16.93 6.97
CA GLY A 497 -30.30 -16.10 8.18
C GLY A 497 -28.90 -15.88 8.73
N VAL A 498 -28.04 -16.92 8.68
CA VAL A 498 -26.64 -16.88 9.13
C VAL A 498 -25.84 -15.83 8.34
N PHE A 499 -25.97 -15.80 7.01
CA PHE A 499 -25.27 -14.81 6.20
C PHE A 499 -25.68 -13.38 6.56
N ARG A 500 -26.99 -13.12 6.79
CA ARG A 500 -27.46 -11.80 7.22
C ARG A 500 -26.90 -11.39 8.57
N GLN A 501 -26.84 -12.32 9.53
CA GLN A 501 -26.25 -12.06 10.84
C GLN A 501 -24.75 -11.75 10.74
N VAL A 502 -23.99 -12.52 9.95
CA VAL A 502 -22.56 -12.26 9.71
C VAL A 502 -22.36 -10.91 9.03
N ALA A 503 -23.20 -10.56 8.06
CA ALA A 503 -23.10 -9.27 7.38
C ALA A 503 -23.39 -8.08 8.31
N GLN A 504 -24.40 -8.20 9.17
CA GLN A 504 -24.70 -7.18 10.17
C GLN A 504 -23.60 -7.07 11.23
N LEU A 505 -23.15 -8.20 11.77
CA LEU A 505 -22.13 -8.23 12.82
C LEU A 505 -20.79 -7.70 12.32
N SER A 506 -20.36 -8.06 11.11
CA SER A 506 -19.10 -7.55 10.53
C SER A 506 -19.14 -6.03 10.32
N GLY A 507 -20.25 -5.49 9.84
CA GLY A 507 -20.43 -4.03 9.72
C GLY A 507 -20.45 -3.32 11.07
N MET A 508 -21.20 -3.85 12.04
CA MET A 508 -21.25 -3.29 13.40
C MET A 508 -19.88 -3.33 14.09
N LEU A 509 -19.14 -4.43 13.93
CA LEU A 509 -17.81 -4.59 14.50
C LEU A 509 -16.83 -3.57 13.92
N TYR A 510 -16.82 -3.38 12.61
CA TYR A 510 -15.96 -2.39 11.97
C TYR A 510 -16.31 -0.96 12.39
N VAL A 511 -17.60 -0.60 12.43
CA VAL A 511 -18.04 0.72 12.90
C VAL A 511 -17.66 0.93 14.36
N PHE A 512 -17.87 -0.07 15.23
CA PHE A 512 -17.47 -0.01 16.63
C PHE A 512 -15.96 0.23 16.75
N SER A 513 -15.14 -0.53 16.03
CA SER A 513 -13.69 -0.35 15.99
C SER A 513 -13.32 1.07 15.57
N MET A 514 -13.84 1.58 14.45
CA MET A 514 -13.50 2.91 13.95
C MET A 514 -13.91 4.05 14.88
N VAL A 515 -15.09 3.95 15.49
CA VAL A 515 -15.62 4.99 16.37
C VAL A 515 -14.89 5.02 17.73
N THR A 516 -14.39 3.88 18.19
CA THR A 516 -13.70 3.77 19.49
C THR A 516 -12.20 4.06 19.43
N VAL A 517 -11.58 4.06 18.24
CA VAL A 517 -10.11 4.22 18.09
C VAL A 517 -9.57 5.43 18.84
N ALA A 518 -10.14 6.62 18.62
CA ALA A 518 -9.59 7.85 19.19
C ALA A 518 -9.63 7.83 20.73
N TRP A 519 -10.69 7.24 21.29
CA TRP A 519 -10.82 7.05 22.72
C TRP A 519 -9.81 6.03 23.25
N VAL A 520 -9.63 4.89 22.58
CA VAL A 520 -8.64 3.87 22.96
C VAL A 520 -7.22 4.42 22.93
N VAL A 521 -6.84 5.12 21.86
CA VAL A 521 -5.51 5.72 21.70
C VAL A 521 -5.23 6.78 22.77
N THR A 522 -6.24 7.55 23.17
CA THR A 522 -6.09 8.58 24.21
C THR A 522 -5.98 7.99 25.62
N ASN A 523 -6.49 6.77 25.85
CA ASN A 523 -6.55 6.13 27.16
C ASN A 523 -5.67 4.87 27.26
N LEU A 524 -4.60 4.77 26.47
CA LEU A 524 -3.74 3.59 26.43
C LEU A 524 -3.15 3.21 27.80
N SER A 525 -2.73 4.21 28.59
CA SER A 525 -2.14 4.01 29.92
C SER A 525 -3.14 3.51 30.97
N TRP A 526 -4.43 3.75 30.76
CA TRP A 526 -5.50 3.40 31.70
C TRP A 526 -6.14 2.04 31.41
N LEU A 527 -5.99 1.55 30.18
CA LEU A 527 -6.63 0.33 29.71
C LEU A 527 -5.80 -0.92 30.03
N PRO A 528 -6.41 -2.02 30.52
CA PRO A 528 -5.67 -3.26 30.76
C PRO A 528 -5.07 -3.82 29.47
N ALA A 529 -3.82 -4.32 29.54
CA ALA A 529 -3.11 -4.89 28.39
C ALA A 529 -3.90 -6.00 27.68
N ALA A 530 -4.63 -6.84 28.43
CA ALA A 530 -5.48 -7.88 27.86
C ALA A 530 -6.63 -7.30 26.99
N CYS A 531 -7.24 -6.19 27.42
CA CYS A 531 -8.27 -5.50 26.65
C CYS A 531 -7.70 -4.89 25.37
N LEU A 532 -6.51 -4.30 25.45
CA LEU A 532 -5.81 -3.73 24.30
C LEU A 532 -5.37 -4.81 23.29
N ALA A 533 -4.94 -5.99 23.76
CA ALA A 533 -4.59 -7.13 22.91
C ALA A 533 -5.81 -7.65 22.12
N VAL A 534 -6.96 -7.76 22.79
CA VAL A 534 -8.24 -8.11 22.15
C VAL A 534 -8.64 -7.02 21.15
N TYR A 535 -8.46 -5.75 21.50
CA TYR A 535 -8.76 -4.64 20.61
C TYR A 535 -7.89 -4.65 19.36
N ALA A 536 -6.57 -4.85 19.47
CA ALA A 536 -5.65 -4.93 18.35
C ALA A 536 -6.08 -6.01 17.33
N SER A 537 -6.41 -7.20 17.84
CA SER A 537 -6.86 -8.32 17.02
C SER A 537 -8.22 -8.05 16.38
N THR A 538 -9.14 -7.48 17.16
CA THR A 538 -10.50 -7.13 16.72
C THR A 538 -10.47 -6.06 15.64
N PHE A 539 -9.67 -5.01 15.83
CA PHE A 539 -9.52 -3.93 14.86
C PHE A 539 -9.04 -4.49 13.51
N LYS A 540 -7.97 -5.31 13.52
CA LYS A 540 -7.39 -5.91 12.31
C LYS A 540 -8.37 -6.85 11.59
N ILE A 541 -9.08 -7.72 12.32
CA ILE A 541 -10.01 -8.68 11.70
C ILE A 541 -11.34 -8.03 11.27
N SER A 542 -11.77 -6.95 11.93
CA SER A 542 -13.05 -6.28 11.67
C SER A 542 -13.15 -5.82 10.22
N TRP A 543 -12.10 -5.19 9.70
CA TRP A 543 -12.04 -4.75 8.31
C TRP A 543 -12.00 -5.91 7.34
N GLY A 544 -11.20 -6.95 7.61
CA GLY A 544 -11.10 -8.13 6.74
C GLY A 544 -12.45 -8.81 6.54
N LEU A 545 -13.23 -8.98 7.61
CA LEU A 545 -14.57 -9.55 7.57
C LEU A 545 -15.55 -8.64 6.83
N PHE A 546 -15.63 -7.37 7.23
CA PHE A 546 -16.55 -6.41 6.62
C PHE A 546 -16.28 -6.24 5.12
N ASN A 547 -15.02 -6.01 4.74
CA ASN A 547 -14.60 -5.84 3.36
C ASN A 547 -14.90 -7.11 2.52
N THR A 548 -14.65 -8.31 3.05
CA THR A 548 -14.98 -9.56 2.35
C THR A 548 -16.48 -9.70 2.11
N VAL A 549 -17.29 -9.48 3.15
CA VAL A 549 -18.76 -9.54 3.02
C VAL A 549 -19.23 -8.53 1.98
N LEU A 550 -18.72 -7.29 2.05
CA LEU A 550 -19.05 -6.23 1.10
C LEU A 550 -18.73 -6.63 -0.34
N LEU A 551 -17.52 -7.17 -0.59
CA LEU A 551 -17.11 -7.64 -1.91
C LEU A 551 -18.00 -8.79 -2.43
N VAL A 552 -18.37 -9.75 -1.57
CA VAL A 552 -19.29 -10.84 -1.94
C VAL A 552 -20.68 -10.33 -2.28
N VAL A 553 -21.23 -9.43 -1.45
CA VAL A 553 -22.54 -8.82 -1.69
C VAL A 553 -22.53 -8.09 -3.04
N LEU A 554 -21.54 -7.22 -3.27
CA LEU A 554 -21.41 -6.46 -4.51
C LEU A 554 -21.23 -7.36 -5.74
N ALA A 555 -20.43 -8.43 -5.64
CA ALA A 555 -20.23 -9.39 -6.73
C ALA A 555 -21.54 -10.10 -7.10
N LEU A 556 -22.38 -10.43 -6.10
CA LEU A 556 -23.65 -11.15 -6.30
C LEU A 556 -24.84 -10.23 -6.60
N LEU A 557 -24.72 -8.91 -6.44
CA LEU A 557 -25.76 -7.96 -6.86
C LEU A 557 -26.13 -8.16 -8.33
N HIS A 558 -27.40 -7.91 -8.64
CA HIS A 558 -27.90 -7.97 -10.00
C HIS A 558 -27.18 -6.95 -10.89
N ARG A 559 -26.94 -7.29 -12.16
CA ARG A 559 -26.20 -6.45 -13.11
C ARG A 559 -26.79 -5.05 -13.31
N HIS A 560 -28.11 -4.91 -13.16
CA HIS A 560 -28.82 -3.64 -13.30
C HIS A 560 -28.96 -2.86 -11.98
N ASN A 561 -28.35 -3.34 -10.88
CA ASN A 561 -28.32 -2.56 -9.65
C ASN A 561 -27.43 -1.32 -9.86
N TRP A 562 -27.94 -0.14 -9.53
CA TRP A 562 -27.27 1.13 -9.76
C TRP A 562 -25.90 1.23 -9.08
N ILE A 563 -25.74 0.64 -7.88
CA ILE A 563 -24.46 0.60 -7.15
C ILE A 563 -23.43 -0.22 -7.94
N LYS A 564 -23.83 -1.42 -8.38
CA LYS A 564 -22.95 -2.30 -9.16
C LYS A 564 -22.57 -1.67 -10.50
N MET A 565 -23.49 -0.96 -11.13
CA MET A 565 -23.24 -0.25 -12.39
C MET A 565 -22.28 0.93 -12.20
N ALA A 566 -22.45 1.72 -11.14
CA ALA A 566 -21.57 2.84 -10.82
C ALA A 566 -20.14 2.37 -10.50
N LEU A 567 -20.00 1.34 -9.65
CA LEU A 567 -18.70 0.75 -9.30
C LEU A 567 -18.08 -0.05 -10.46
N GLY A 568 -18.90 -0.58 -11.36
CA GLY A 568 -18.47 -1.27 -12.58
C GLY A 568 -18.19 -0.34 -13.77
N HIS A 569 -18.12 0.97 -13.54
CA HIS A 569 -17.94 1.94 -14.63
C HIS A 569 -16.61 1.69 -15.39
N PRO A 570 -16.59 1.81 -16.74
CA PRO A 570 -15.40 1.53 -17.56
C PRO A 570 -14.14 2.31 -17.16
N ILE A 571 -14.31 3.50 -16.55
CA ILE A 571 -13.19 4.30 -16.04
C ILE A 571 -12.35 3.51 -15.02
N PHE A 572 -13.01 2.80 -14.11
CA PHE A 572 -12.34 1.97 -13.12
C PHE A 572 -11.69 0.75 -13.77
N GLY A 573 -12.23 0.26 -14.88
CA GLY A 573 -11.58 -0.79 -15.68
C GLY A 573 -10.22 -0.36 -16.24
N VAL A 574 -10.05 0.92 -16.57
CA VAL A 574 -8.76 1.48 -17.02
C VAL A 574 -7.87 1.79 -15.82
N LEU A 575 -8.37 2.54 -14.84
CA LEU A 575 -7.59 2.96 -13.68
C LEU A 575 -7.14 1.76 -12.82
N GLY A 576 -7.99 0.75 -12.66
CA GLY A 576 -7.65 -0.49 -11.95
C GLY A 576 -6.56 -1.31 -12.63
N LYS A 577 -6.54 -1.35 -13.97
CA LYS A 577 -5.45 -1.98 -14.74
C LYS A 577 -4.13 -1.22 -14.62
N LEU A 578 -4.17 0.11 -14.56
CA LEU A 578 -2.99 0.94 -14.30
C LEU A 578 -2.48 0.84 -12.85
N GLY A 579 -3.33 0.37 -11.93
CA GLY A 579 -3.06 0.41 -10.50
C GLY A 579 -1.72 -0.21 -10.08
N TYR A 580 -1.26 -1.29 -10.75
CA TYR A 580 0.03 -1.90 -10.42
C TYR A 580 1.21 -0.99 -10.76
N SER A 581 1.26 -0.46 -11.99
CA SER A 581 2.32 0.47 -12.39
C SER A 581 2.29 1.78 -11.60
N VAL A 582 1.09 2.32 -11.32
CA VAL A 582 0.92 3.51 -10.47
C VAL A 582 1.40 3.26 -9.04
N TYR A 583 1.08 2.09 -8.48
CA TYR A 583 1.54 1.70 -7.14
C TYR A 583 3.05 1.50 -7.03
N LEU A 584 3.74 1.16 -8.12
CA LEU A 584 5.19 1.07 -8.08
C LEU A 584 5.84 2.45 -8.12
N ILE A 585 5.36 3.33 -9.01
CA ILE A 585 6.03 4.62 -9.27
C ILE A 585 5.67 5.70 -8.24
N HIS A 586 4.56 5.58 -7.50
CA HIS A 586 4.08 6.70 -6.67
C HIS A 586 5.08 7.12 -5.60
N PHE A 587 5.81 6.18 -5.02
CA PHE A 587 6.78 6.50 -3.98
C PHE A 587 8.00 7.24 -4.54
N THR A 588 8.46 6.83 -5.72
CA THR A 588 9.48 7.55 -6.50
C THR A 588 9.04 9.00 -6.76
N VAL A 589 7.78 9.20 -7.18
CA VAL A 589 7.21 10.53 -7.42
C VAL A 589 7.16 11.37 -6.14
N ILE A 590 6.71 10.79 -5.02
CA ILE A 590 6.68 11.49 -3.71
C ILE A 590 8.08 11.99 -3.35
N VAL A 591 9.07 11.10 -3.39
CA VAL A 591 10.44 11.42 -3.02
C VAL A 591 11.04 12.50 -3.93
N GLN A 592 10.68 12.54 -5.21
CA GLN A 592 11.09 13.61 -6.13
C GLN A 592 10.37 14.95 -5.87
N VAL A 593 9.05 14.93 -5.66
CA VAL A 593 8.27 16.14 -5.40
C VAL A 593 8.67 16.79 -4.08
N TYR A 594 8.88 16.00 -3.01
CA TYR A 594 9.29 16.51 -1.71
C TYR A 594 10.80 16.81 -1.66
N GLY A 595 11.63 16.03 -2.35
CA GLY A 595 13.07 16.24 -2.41
C GLY A 595 13.51 17.51 -3.14
N ARG A 596 12.64 18.11 -3.96
CA ARG A 596 12.93 19.37 -4.66
C ARG A 596 12.90 20.59 -3.74
N GLU A 597 12.19 20.49 -2.60
CA GLU A 597 12.07 21.61 -1.67
C GLU A 597 13.44 21.93 -1.06
N LYS A 598 13.72 23.20 -0.80
CA LYS A 598 15.04 23.66 -0.30
C LYS A 598 14.98 24.39 1.04
N ALA A 599 13.78 24.67 1.53
CA ALA A 599 13.55 25.41 2.76
C ALA A 599 12.31 24.85 3.49
N PRO A 600 12.22 25.02 4.82
CA PRO A 600 11.06 24.59 5.59
C PRO A 600 9.76 25.07 4.95
N ILE A 601 8.75 24.21 4.92
CA ILE A 601 7.48 24.47 4.26
C ILE A 601 6.44 24.96 5.27
N PHE A 602 5.50 25.77 4.79
CA PHE A 602 4.30 26.10 5.56
C PHE A 602 3.23 25.04 5.30
N SER A 603 2.51 24.63 6.35
CA SER A 603 1.52 23.57 6.32
C SER A 603 0.12 24.06 6.63
N ASN A 604 -0.81 23.71 5.76
CA ASN A 604 -2.25 23.78 5.96
C ASN A 604 -2.92 22.72 5.08
N GLU A 605 -4.23 22.52 5.21
CA GLU A 605 -4.94 21.45 4.50
C GLU A 605 -4.89 21.62 2.98
N LEU A 606 -4.93 22.85 2.47
CA LEU A 606 -4.88 23.14 1.04
C LEU A 606 -3.50 22.84 0.44
N ILE A 607 -2.42 23.12 1.18
CA ILE A 607 -1.06 22.81 0.73
C ILE A 607 -0.87 21.30 0.66
N VAL A 608 -1.28 20.54 1.69
CA VAL A 608 -1.20 19.07 1.67
C VAL A 608 -2.05 18.49 0.54
N ALA A 609 -3.25 19.03 0.30
CA ALA A 609 -4.09 18.65 -0.83
C ALA A 609 -3.43 18.98 -2.19
N GLY A 610 -2.74 20.12 -2.30
CA GLY A 610 -1.96 20.51 -3.47
C GLY A 610 -0.86 19.53 -3.82
N TYR A 611 -0.01 19.18 -2.84
CA TYR A 611 1.02 18.15 -3.00
C TYR A 611 0.41 16.78 -3.37
N THR A 612 -0.71 16.43 -2.75
CA THR A 612 -1.43 15.19 -3.08
C THR A 612 -1.88 15.16 -4.53
N ALA A 613 -2.48 16.25 -5.02
CA ALA A 613 -2.94 16.36 -6.39
C ALA A 613 -1.77 16.28 -7.39
N GLU A 614 -0.67 16.97 -7.09
CA GLU A 614 0.56 16.92 -7.88
C GLU A 614 1.13 15.50 -7.98
N VAL A 615 1.30 14.83 -6.84
CA VAL A 615 1.82 13.46 -6.79
C VAL A 615 0.90 12.49 -7.51
N MET A 616 -0.43 12.60 -7.32
CA MET A 616 -1.39 11.76 -8.03
C MET A 616 -1.28 11.97 -9.54
N PHE A 617 -1.23 13.22 -10.01
CA PHE A 617 -1.13 13.55 -11.43
C PHE A 617 0.10 12.91 -12.07
N PHE A 618 1.28 13.13 -11.51
CA PHE A 618 2.52 12.56 -12.04
C PHE A 618 2.58 11.03 -11.92
N SER A 619 2.07 10.46 -10.83
CA SER A 619 2.04 8.99 -10.64
C SER A 619 1.18 8.29 -11.69
N TYR A 620 0.05 8.87 -12.09
CA TYR A 620 -0.79 8.28 -13.15
C TYR A 620 -0.19 8.46 -14.55
N ILE A 621 0.48 9.59 -14.82
CA ILE A 621 1.17 9.80 -16.10
C ILE A 621 2.33 8.82 -16.25
N LEU A 622 3.22 8.77 -15.26
CA LEU A 622 4.39 7.89 -15.30
C LEU A 622 3.98 6.42 -15.18
N GLY A 623 2.94 6.12 -14.39
CA GLY A 623 2.36 4.79 -14.30
C GLY A 623 1.76 4.31 -15.62
N LEU A 624 1.15 5.20 -16.41
CA LEU A 624 0.69 4.88 -17.77
C LEU A 624 1.86 4.53 -18.70
N VAL A 625 2.93 5.32 -18.66
CA VAL A 625 4.16 5.07 -19.44
C VAL A 625 4.75 3.71 -19.07
N LEU A 626 4.94 3.44 -17.78
CA LEU A 626 5.45 2.19 -17.25
C LEU A 626 4.57 0.99 -17.65
N CYS A 627 3.24 1.14 -17.57
CA CYS A 627 2.30 0.09 -17.91
C CYS A 627 2.36 -0.28 -19.40
N VAL A 628 2.35 0.73 -20.28
CA VAL A 628 2.29 0.54 -21.74
C VAL A 628 3.62 0.10 -22.32
N MET A 629 4.75 0.58 -21.77
CA MET A 629 6.09 0.30 -22.29
C MET A 629 6.76 -0.92 -21.66
N VAL A 630 6.38 -1.30 -20.43
CA VAL A 630 7.06 -2.38 -19.69
C VAL A 630 6.07 -3.48 -19.29
N GLU A 631 5.03 -3.15 -18.50
CA GLU A 631 4.14 -4.17 -17.89
C GLU A 631 3.39 -5.03 -18.92
N LEU A 632 2.56 -4.38 -19.75
CA LEU A 632 1.73 -5.05 -20.75
C LEU A 632 2.54 -5.79 -21.82
N PRO A 633 3.59 -5.19 -22.44
CA PRO A 633 4.33 -5.87 -23.49
C PRO A 633 5.14 -7.05 -22.96
N THR A 634 5.77 -6.93 -21.79
CA THR A 634 6.54 -8.03 -21.21
C THR A 634 5.63 -9.19 -20.82
N GLY A 635 4.46 -8.89 -20.24
CA GLY A 635 3.44 -9.90 -19.97
C GLY A 635 2.95 -10.62 -21.24
N ALA A 636 2.80 -9.91 -22.36
CA ALA A 636 2.42 -10.51 -23.63
C ALA A 636 3.52 -11.42 -24.20
N VAL A 637 4.79 -10.99 -24.16
CA VAL A 637 5.93 -11.80 -24.63
C VAL A 637 6.11 -13.06 -23.79
N LEU A 638 6.17 -12.91 -22.47
CA LEU A 638 6.39 -14.04 -21.56
C LEU A 638 5.27 -15.09 -21.68
N LYS A 639 4.03 -14.65 -21.88
CA LYS A 639 2.91 -15.54 -22.12
C LYS A 639 3.12 -16.40 -23.37
N GLU A 640 3.53 -15.79 -24.49
CA GLU A 640 3.77 -16.52 -25.75
C GLU A 640 4.98 -17.46 -25.68
N LEU A 641 6.01 -17.11 -24.90
CA LEU A 641 7.22 -17.94 -24.75
C LEU A 641 7.02 -19.13 -23.80
N LEU A 642 6.19 -18.96 -22.76
CA LEU A 642 6.04 -19.95 -21.68
C LEU A 642 4.80 -20.82 -21.81
N GLU A 643 3.73 -20.35 -22.44
CA GLU A 643 2.57 -21.20 -22.72
C GLU A 643 2.88 -22.11 -23.93
N PRO A 644 2.89 -23.44 -23.77
CA PRO A 644 3.05 -24.33 -24.91
C PRO A 644 1.91 -24.06 -25.88
N SER A 645 2.24 -23.84 -27.16
CA SER A 645 1.25 -23.69 -28.24
C SER A 645 0.34 -24.90 -28.24
N SER A 646 -0.83 -24.84 -27.58
CA SER A 646 -1.84 -25.87 -27.73
C SER A 646 -2.25 -25.88 -29.19
N SER A 647 -1.92 -26.97 -29.89
CA SER A 647 -2.44 -27.26 -31.22
C SER A 647 -3.95 -27.04 -31.22
N LYS A 648 -4.41 -26.18 -32.14
CA LYS A 648 -5.78 -25.82 -32.56
C LYS A 648 -6.95 -26.55 -31.86
N PRO A 649 -8.02 -25.85 -31.43
CA PRO A 649 -9.27 -26.53 -31.08
C PRO A 649 -9.93 -27.06 -32.36
N SER A 650 -10.11 -28.38 -32.47
CA SER A 650 -11.05 -28.95 -33.44
C SER A 650 -12.47 -28.83 -32.90
N ASN A 651 -13.31 -28.11 -33.64
CA ASN A 651 -14.76 -28.23 -33.79
C ASN A 651 -15.61 -28.77 -32.62
N THR A 652 -16.48 -27.86 -32.14
CA THR A 652 -17.91 -28.09 -31.85
C THR A 652 -18.29 -29.31 -31.00
N ILE A 653 -18.43 -29.12 -29.67
CA ILE A 653 -19.30 -29.99 -28.85
C ILE A 653 -20.17 -29.11 -27.94
N ASN A 654 -21.48 -29.22 -28.13
CA ASN A 654 -22.53 -28.65 -27.30
C ASN A 654 -22.34 -29.06 -25.83
N SER A 655 -22.02 -28.12 -24.93
CA SER A 655 -22.09 -28.40 -23.50
C SER A 655 -23.53 -28.24 -22.99
N LYS A 656 -24.29 -29.33 -22.97
CA LYS A 656 -25.34 -29.49 -21.96
C LYS A 656 -24.64 -29.67 -20.62
N VAL A 657 -24.75 -28.67 -19.76
CA VAL A 657 -24.25 -28.72 -18.38
C VAL A 657 -25.11 -29.71 -17.61
N HIS A 658 -24.57 -30.89 -17.29
CA HIS A 658 -25.17 -31.76 -16.28
C HIS A 658 -24.91 -31.16 -14.89
N THR A 659 -25.98 -30.71 -14.25
CA THR A 659 -26.06 -30.45 -12.80
C THR A 659 -26.03 -31.78 -12.06
N VAL A 660 -24.99 -32.02 -11.27
CA VAL A 660 -25.01 -33.01 -10.19
C VAL A 660 -25.02 -32.24 -8.88
N THR A 661 -26.17 -32.26 -8.22
CA THR A 661 -26.34 -31.89 -6.81
C THR A 661 -25.75 -32.99 -5.93
N GLU A 662 -24.70 -32.69 -5.16
CA GLU A 662 -24.31 -33.52 -4.00
C GLU A 662 -25.25 -33.21 -2.82
N PRO A 663 -25.91 -34.21 -2.22
CA PRO A 663 -26.55 -34.06 -0.91
C PRO A 663 -25.59 -34.45 0.21
N ILE A 664 -25.49 -33.60 1.23
CA ILE A 664 -24.84 -33.92 2.51
C ILE A 664 -25.92 -34.42 3.49
N GLY A 665 -25.75 -35.67 3.95
CA GLY A 665 -26.02 -36.09 5.32
C GLY A 665 -27.47 -36.45 5.72
N GLY A 666 -27.75 -37.75 5.79
CA GLY A 666 -28.82 -38.38 6.60
C GLY A 666 -28.37 -39.78 7.04
N PRO A 667 -28.78 -40.29 8.21
CA PRO A 667 -28.05 -41.32 8.94
C PRO A 667 -28.18 -42.72 8.35
N VAL A 668 -27.12 -43.50 8.58
CA VAL A 668 -26.89 -44.88 8.19
C VAL A 668 -27.99 -45.82 8.71
N THR A 669 -28.66 -46.53 7.80
CA THR A 669 -29.32 -47.80 8.09
C THR A 669 -28.77 -48.88 7.17
N THR A 670 -28.39 -50.00 7.78
CA THR A 670 -27.77 -51.19 7.17
C THR A 670 -28.70 -51.93 6.19
N PRO A 671 -28.19 -52.61 5.14
CA PRO A 671 -29.02 -53.33 4.18
C PRO A 671 -29.31 -54.76 4.64
N GLY A 672 -30.58 -55.14 4.60
CA GLY A 672 -31.05 -56.53 4.63
C GLY A 672 -31.64 -56.91 3.27
N ASP A 673 -31.25 -58.08 2.78
CA ASP A 673 -31.75 -58.79 1.60
C ASP A 673 -33.29 -58.84 1.52
N VAL A 674 -33.87 -58.70 0.32
CA VAL A 674 -34.98 -59.55 -0.19
C VAL A 674 -35.04 -59.48 -1.73
N THR A 675 -35.18 -60.66 -2.33
CA THR A 675 -35.40 -61.08 -3.72
C THR A 675 -36.84 -60.92 -4.24
N GLY A 676 -37.03 -60.89 -5.58
CA GLY A 676 -38.29 -61.22 -6.28
C GLY A 676 -38.98 -60.01 -6.91
N SER A 677 -39.10 -59.87 -8.24
CA SER A 677 -39.93 -60.61 -9.23
C SER A 677 -41.15 -59.78 -9.67
N ASP A 678 -41.40 -59.79 -10.98
CA ASP A 678 -42.68 -59.47 -11.68
C ASP A 678 -43.14 -58.00 -11.82
N VAL A 679 -43.96 -57.58 -12.79
CA VAL A 679 -44.22 -57.90 -14.22
C VAL A 679 -45.18 -56.78 -14.70
N ASN A 680 -45.09 -56.42 -15.99
CA ASN A 680 -46.12 -55.81 -16.87
C ASN A 680 -46.64 -54.35 -16.75
N ARG A 681 -46.62 -53.72 -17.94
CA ARG A 681 -47.67 -52.96 -18.67
C ARG A 681 -48.26 -51.68 -18.07
N GLY A 682 -48.24 -50.64 -18.92
CA GLY A 682 -49.40 -49.73 -19.06
C GLY A 682 -49.08 -48.29 -19.45
N SER A 683 -49.10 -48.03 -20.76
CA SER A 683 -49.76 -46.87 -21.42
C SER A 683 -49.75 -45.46 -20.79
N VAL A 684 -49.17 -44.55 -21.58
CA VAL A 684 -49.40 -43.09 -21.73
C VAL A 684 -50.91 -42.79 -21.96
N PRO A 685 -51.49 -41.68 -21.44
CA PRO A 685 -51.64 -40.38 -22.17
C PRO A 685 -51.28 -39.15 -21.30
N SER A 686 -50.48 -38.20 -21.80
CA SER A 686 -50.89 -36.88 -22.35
C SER A 686 -51.86 -36.05 -21.48
N GLU A 687 -51.41 -34.91 -20.95
CA GLU A 687 -52.03 -33.59 -21.15
C GLU A 687 -51.24 -32.44 -20.48
N THR A 688 -50.87 -31.48 -21.32
CA THR A 688 -50.81 -30.02 -21.13
C THR A 688 -50.92 -29.42 -19.72
N HIS A 689 -49.84 -28.77 -19.26
CA HIS A 689 -49.75 -27.30 -19.17
C HIS A 689 -48.32 -26.84 -18.87
#